data_AF-A0A5C6MSP2-F1
#
_entry.id   AF-A0A5C6MSP2-F1
#
_cell.length_a   1.000
_cell.length_b   1.000
_cell.length_c   1.000
_cell.angle_alpha   90.00
_cell.angle_beta   90.00
_cell.angle_gamma   90.00
#
_symmetry.space_group_name_H-M   'P 1'
#
loop_
_entity.id
_entity.type
_entity.pdbx_description
1 polymer ?
#
loop_
_entity_poly.entity_id
_entity_poly.type
_entity_poly.pdbx_seq_one_letter_code
_entity_poly.pdbx_strand_id
1 'polypeptide(L)'
;MSRGEAFALLLWLLVKPSLCQPEECKDQCNRQMFSFSVTDIPRVLKPSTTEVYFLNSQIETIPKKAFFENPQLEKIEFIESNVASIEPGALEGLVNLKAVEITGNPLATIPAGVFKDLENLQTIVLKNNKLRNLEKGLFQGLKNVIEIRLHGNEIDQIEEGTFDELENLERLHLAKNNISSVSTDLFSKLAKLQTLRLYENQLTSVPEDIFHNLTNLKEVALSGNKLTELSPKLFPHKDKLVKLNLENNLLTTLPPQFFVDFPQLKTLTLQKNNLRTLPPVLFGTLANLSSLSLSENNLSTLPKGLFSPLEKIKKLDLSKNHFVTMSAEYFEGLGGLTELKLENNKIHSLDADVFHELPSLTTLRLAHNDLRTLPGDTFQPLQLKWAAPRITYEATRLEPIGHKITVENMSRGEAFALLLWLLVKPSLCQPEEYKDWFNRYIFSSSVTDIPRVLKPSTTEVYFLNSQIETIPKKAFFENPQLEKIEFIESNVASIEPGALEGLVNLKAVEITGNPLATIPAGVFKDLENLQTIVLKNNKLRNLEKGLFQGLKNVIEIRLHGNEIDQIEEGTFDELENLERLHLAKNNISSVSTDLFSKLAKLQTLRLYENQLTSVPEDIFHNLTNLKEVALSGNKLTELSPKLFPHKDKLVKLNLENNLLTTLPPQFFVDFPQLKTLTLQKNNLRTLPPVLFGTLPKLSSLSLSENNLSTLPKGLFSPLEKIKKLDLSKNHFVTMSAEYFEGLGGLTELKLENNKIHSLDADVFHELPSLTTLRLAHNDLRTLPGDTFQPLQQKWAAPRITYEATRLEPIGHKITVENMSRGEAFALLLWLLVKPSLCQPEECKDQCNRQMFSSSVTDIPRVLKPSTTEVYFLNSQIETIPKKAFFENPQLEKIEFIESNVASIEPGALEGLVNLKAVEITGNPLATIPAGVFKDLENLQTIGLKNNKLRNLEKGLFQGLKNVIEIQLHGNEIDQIEEGTFDELENLERLHLAKNNISSVSTDLFSKLAKLQTLRLYENQLTSVPEDIFLGPVLQQP
;
A
#
# COMPACT_ATOMS: atom_id res chain seq x y z
N MET A 1 19.23 17.60 7.85
CA MET A 1 18.08 17.90 6.97
C MET A 1 17.53 16.60 6.40
N SER A 2 16.24 16.34 6.58
CA SER A 2 15.57 15.24 5.89
C SER A 2 14.93 15.79 4.60
N ARG A 3 15.15 15.12 3.47
CA ARG A 3 14.89 15.66 2.10
C ARG A 3 13.40 15.91 1.73
N GLY A 4 12.47 16.04 2.69
CA GLY A 4 11.08 16.46 2.45
C GLY A 4 10.85 17.97 2.56
N GLU A 5 11.76 18.67 3.24
CA GLU A 5 11.54 20.03 3.79
C GLU A 5 11.83 21.16 2.77
N ALA A 6 12.63 20.91 1.74
CA ALA A 6 12.93 21.91 0.69
C ALA A 6 11.75 22.14 -0.30
N PHE A 7 10.80 21.19 -0.39
CA PHE A 7 9.72 21.21 -1.41
C PHE A 7 8.63 22.26 -1.12
N ALA A 8 8.33 22.49 0.15
CA ALA A 8 7.26 23.39 0.57
C ALA A 8 7.65 24.88 0.48
N LEU A 9 8.94 25.20 0.52
CA LEU A 9 9.41 26.59 0.41
C LEU A 9 9.45 27.09 -1.05
N LEU A 10 9.74 26.21 -2.02
CA LEU A 10 9.84 26.58 -3.44
C LEU A 10 8.47 26.86 -4.08
N LEU A 11 7.41 26.17 -3.61
CA LEU A 11 6.03 26.34 -4.10
C LEU A 11 5.45 27.72 -3.76
N TRP A 12 5.96 28.38 -2.73
CA TRP A 12 5.49 29.68 -2.26
C TRP A 12 6.12 30.86 -3.03
N LEU A 13 7.33 30.67 -3.57
CA LEU A 13 8.07 31.74 -4.29
C LEU A 13 7.66 31.89 -5.77
N LEU A 14 7.01 30.88 -6.38
CA LEU A 14 6.66 30.88 -7.82
C LEU A 14 5.26 31.43 -8.14
N VAL A 15 4.44 31.76 -7.15
CA VAL A 15 3.10 32.34 -7.36
C VAL A 15 3.13 33.83 -7.01
N LYS A 16 3.42 34.69 -7.99
CA LYS A 16 3.04 36.11 -7.88
C LYS A 16 1.54 36.27 -8.15
N PRO A 17 0.85 37.16 -7.42
CA PRO A 17 -0.60 37.26 -7.45
C PRO A 17 -1.07 38.06 -8.67
N SER A 18 -1.99 37.50 -9.45
CA SER A 18 -2.89 38.34 -10.25
C SER A 18 -4.32 37.76 -10.29
N LEU A 19 -5.27 38.65 -9.98
CA LEU A 19 -6.71 38.62 -10.26
C LEU A 19 -7.64 37.78 -9.35
N CYS A 20 -7.95 38.33 -8.16
CA CYS A 20 -9.22 38.13 -7.43
C CYS A 20 -10.29 39.11 -7.96
N GLN A 21 -11.54 38.66 -8.18
CA GLN A 21 -12.73 39.53 -8.28
C GLN A 21 -13.38 39.72 -6.88
N PRO A 22 -14.13 40.83 -6.63
CA PRO A 22 -14.05 41.53 -5.35
C PRO A 22 -15.01 41.15 -4.21
N GLU A 23 -15.88 40.13 -4.30
CA GLU A 23 -16.86 39.86 -3.24
C GLU A 23 -16.67 38.55 -2.45
N GLU A 24 -15.88 37.60 -2.96
CA GLU A 24 -15.52 36.37 -2.21
C GLU A 24 -14.11 36.41 -1.58
N CYS A 25 -13.28 37.42 -1.89
CA CYS A 25 -11.92 37.57 -1.33
C CYS A 25 -11.86 38.43 -0.03
N LYS A 26 -12.97 38.57 0.73
CA LYS A 26 -12.94 39.30 2.01
C LYS A 26 -12.39 38.46 3.18
N ASP A 27 -12.62 37.14 3.17
CA ASP A 27 -12.25 36.27 4.30
C ASP A 27 -10.86 35.61 4.16
N GLN A 28 -10.21 35.68 3.00
CA GLN A 28 -8.85 35.16 2.79
C GLN A 28 -7.75 36.22 3.02
N CYS A 29 -8.10 37.50 3.17
CA CYS A 29 -7.14 38.60 3.34
C CYS A 29 -6.63 38.81 4.79
N ASN A 30 -7.16 38.07 5.77
CA ASN A 30 -6.81 38.22 7.19
C ASN A 30 -5.90 37.09 7.73
N ARG A 31 -5.36 36.25 6.84
CA ARG A 31 -4.47 35.14 7.18
C ARG A 31 -3.03 35.49 6.87
N GLN A 32 -2.11 35.12 7.77
CA GLN A 32 -0.68 35.27 7.54
C GLN A 32 0.05 33.99 7.90
N MET A 33 0.93 33.53 7.02
CA MET A 33 1.59 32.24 7.13
C MET A 33 3.11 32.40 7.04
N PHE A 34 3.79 31.60 7.85
CA PHE A 34 5.23 31.56 8.04
C PHE A 34 5.69 30.11 7.97
N SER A 35 6.89 29.88 7.44
CA SER A 35 7.41 28.53 7.22
C SER A 35 8.91 28.41 7.53
N PHE A 36 9.62 27.41 6.99
CA PHE A 36 10.96 26.96 7.41
C PHE A 36 12.03 28.05 7.57
N SER A 37 11.88 29.20 6.90
CA SER A 37 12.80 30.33 7.01
C SER A 37 12.65 31.15 8.30
N VAL A 38 11.62 30.89 9.11
CA VAL A 38 11.30 31.67 10.31
C VAL A 38 11.86 30.98 11.54
N THR A 39 12.80 31.65 12.21
CA THR A 39 13.41 31.24 13.48
C THR A 39 12.77 31.94 14.68
N ASP A 40 12.14 33.09 14.46
CA ASP A 40 11.56 33.94 15.49
C ASP A 40 10.18 34.47 15.08
N ILE A 41 9.32 34.70 16.07
CA ILE A 41 7.98 35.26 15.84
C ILE A 41 8.10 36.74 15.46
N PRO A 42 7.57 37.19 14.29
CA PRO A 42 7.64 38.60 13.90
C PRO A 42 6.86 39.48 14.87
N ARG A 43 7.49 40.58 15.33
CA ARG A 43 6.87 41.50 16.31
C ARG A 43 5.58 42.13 15.80
N VAL A 44 5.52 42.53 14.53
CA VAL A 44 4.36 43.20 13.92
C VAL A 44 3.90 42.41 12.70
N LEU A 45 2.64 41.97 12.71
CA LEU A 45 1.96 41.31 11.59
C LEU A 45 1.22 42.35 10.73
N LYS A 46 0.65 41.93 9.60
CA LYS A 46 -0.18 42.83 8.80
C LYS A 46 -1.38 43.29 9.65
N PRO A 47 -1.77 44.59 9.62
CA PRO A 47 -2.82 45.11 10.51
C PRO A 47 -4.18 44.42 10.42
N SER A 48 -4.51 43.79 9.27
CA SER A 48 -5.75 43.04 9.07
C SER A 48 -5.65 41.56 9.46
N THR A 49 -4.49 41.06 9.90
CA THR A 49 -4.28 39.64 10.20
C THR A 49 -5.02 39.23 11.47
N THR A 50 -6.02 38.36 11.33
CA THR A 50 -6.76 37.74 12.44
C THR A 50 -6.35 36.28 12.68
N GLU A 51 -5.70 35.63 11.71
CA GLU A 51 -5.23 34.25 11.84
C GLU A 51 -3.78 34.14 11.41
N VAL A 52 -2.93 33.52 12.25
CA VAL A 52 -1.50 33.35 11.95
C VAL A 52 -1.08 31.89 12.05
N TYR A 53 -0.28 31.46 11.07
CA TYR A 53 0.13 30.08 10.88
C TYR A 53 1.66 29.99 10.79
N PHE A 54 2.25 29.12 11.60
CA PHE A 54 3.65 28.75 11.54
C PHE A 54 3.71 27.26 11.17
N LEU A 55 4.14 26.97 9.95
CA LEU A 55 4.15 25.63 9.37
C LEU A 55 5.58 25.20 9.05
N ASN A 56 6.07 24.18 9.75
CA ASN A 56 7.44 23.72 9.63
C ASN A 56 8.50 24.81 9.89
N SER A 57 8.20 25.81 10.74
CA SER A 57 9.18 26.82 11.13
C SER A 57 10.26 26.25 12.06
N GLN A 58 11.30 27.02 12.34
CA GLN A 58 12.40 26.65 13.23
C GLN A 58 12.30 27.41 14.57
N ILE A 59 11.07 27.69 15.02
CA ILE A 59 10.82 28.46 16.24
C ILE A 59 10.90 27.49 17.42
N GLU A 60 12.00 27.57 18.18
CA GLU A 60 12.21 26.66 19.31
C GLU A 60 11.43 27.09 20.56
N THR A 61 11.27 28.39 20.77
CA THR A 61 10.62 28.96 21.95
C THR A 61 9.61 30.02 21.54
N ILE A 62 8.40 29.99 22.15
CA ILE A 62 7.45 31.10 22.07
C ILE A 62 7.73 32.06 23.24
N PRO A 63 8.37 33.21 23.01
CA PRO A 63 8.80 34.11 24.09
C PRO A 63 7.62 34.85 24.73
N LYS A 64 7.85 35.40 25.92
CA LYS A 64 6.89 36.26 26.61
C LYS A 64 6.49 37.45 25.72
N LYS A 65 5.20 37.78 25.68
CA LYS A 65 4.63 38.86 24.85
C LYS A 65 4.90 38.70 23.34
N ALA A 66 5.07 37.46 22.86
CA ALA A 66 5.34 37.15 21.46
C ALA A 66 4.38 37.85 20.46
N PHE A 67 3.12 38.02 20.86
CA PHE A 67 2.07 38.59 20.00
C PHE A 67 1.44 39.87 20.55
N PHE A 68 2.08 40.53 21.52
CA PHE A 68 1.49 41.67 22.25
C PHE A 68 1.08 42.84 21.34
N GLU A 69 1.84 43.10 20.28
CA GLU A 69 1.55 44.14 19.28
C GLU A 69 0.44 43.74 18.27
N ASN A 70 -0.14 42.54 18.41
CA ASN A 70 -1.11 41.97 17.46
C ASN A 70 -2.42 41.53 18.17
N PRO A 71 -3.09 42.41 18.94
CA PRO A 71 -4.25 42.06 19.77
C PRO A 71 -5.50 41.62 18.98
N GLN A 72 -5.52 41.84 17.67
CA GLN A 72 -6.62 41.48 16.78
C GLN A 72 -6.65 39.98 16.41
N LEU A 73 -5.64 39.20 16.79
CA LEU A 73 -5.58 37.77 16.45
C LEU A 73 -6.69 36.97 17.13
N GLU A 74 -7.41 36.20 16.32
CA GLU A 74 -8.43 35.24 16.73
C GLU A 74 -7.92 33.80 16.71
N LYS A 75 -6.88 33.50 15.91
CA LYS A 75 -6.33 32.15 15.79
C LYS A 75 -4.81 32.11 15.60
N ILE A 76 -4.15 31.20 16.30
CA ILE A 76 -2.71 30.95 16.19
C ILE A 76 -2.45 29.45 16.00
N GLU A 77 -1.65 29.09 15.00
CA GLU A 77 -1.24 27.71 14.74
C GLU A 77 0.29 27.56 14.63
N PHE A 78 0.83 26.53 15.29
CA PHE A 78 2.21 26.05 15.16
C PHE A 78 2.18 24.56 14.81
N ILE A 79 2.43 24.23 13.55
CA ILE A 79 2.39 22.85 13.05
C ILE A 79 3.80 22.46 12.62
N GLU A 80 4.31 21.37 13.19
CA GLU A 80 5.62 20.79 12.86
C GLU A 80 6.78 21.80 12.95
N SER A 81 6.65 22.79 13.84
CA SER A 81 7.42 24.04 13.87
C SER A 81 8.57 24.08 14.88
N ASN A 82 9.04 22.90 15.31
CA ASN A 82 10.12 22.67 16.29
C ASN A 82 9.94 23.36 17.66
N VAL A 83 8.73 23.76 18.04
CA VAL A 83 8.47 24.44 19.33
C VAL A 83 8.73 23.50 20.50
N ALA A 84 9.80 23.74 21.24
CA ALA A 84 10.23 22.95 22.39
C ALA A 84 9.75 23.54 23.73
N SER A 85 9.57 24.87 23.81
CA SER A 85 9.13 25.55 25.05
C SER A 85 8.26 26.78 24.79
N ILE A 86 7.48 27.16 25.80
CA ILE A 86 6.66 28.38 25.81
C ILE A 86 6.97 29.15 27.09
N GLU A 87 7.28 30.44 26.98
CA GLU A 87 7.53 31.27 28.14
C GLU A 87 6.23 31.74 28.83
N PRO A 88 6.23 31.92 30.17
CA PRO A 88 5.09 32.50 30.88
C PRO A 88 4.72 33.89 30.34
N GLY A 89 3.45 34.07 29.96
CA GLY A 89 2.95 35.30 29.34
C GLY A 89 3.20 35.40 27.83
N ALA A 90 3.53 34.29 27.16
CA ALA A 90 3.69 34.26 25.70
C ALA A 90 2.47 34.78 24.92
N LEU A 91 1.26 34.47 25.40
CA LEU A 91 -0.01 34.85 24.78
C LEU A 91 -0.66 36.08 25.43
N GLU A 92 0.08 36.84 26.24
CA GLU A 92 -0.41 38.03 26.94
C GLU A 92 -0.91 39.09 25.95
N GLY A 93 -2.11 39.63 26.19
CA GLY A 93 -2.72 40.70 25.37
C GLY A 93 -3.66 40.22 24.25
N LEU A 94 -3.76 38.91 24.00
CA LEU A 94 -4.58 38.34 22.92
C LEU A 94 -6.05 38.12 23.30
N VAL A 95 -6.73 39.20 23.72
CA VAL A 95 -8.10 39.13 24.25
C VAL A 95 -9.14 38.61 23.26
N ASN A 96 -8.88 38.67 21.94
CA ASN A 96 -9.79 38.19 20.89
C ASN A 96 -9.55 36.73 20.48
N LEU A 97 -8.57 36.05 21.08
CA LEU A 97 -8.15 34.73 20.67
C LEU A 97 -9.23 33.68 20.95
N LYS A 98 -9.66 32.98 19.90
CA LYS A 98 -10.68 31.92 19.93
C LYS A 98 -10.07 30.53 19.82
N ALA A 99 -8.93 30.38 19.16
CA ALA A 99 -8.29 29.08 19.00
C ALA A 99 -6.76 29.14 19.00
N VAL A 100 -6.15 28.15 19.68
CA VAL A 100 -4.70 27.89 19.65
C VAL A 100 -4.45 26.45 19.25
N GLU A 101 -3.61 26.24 18.24
CA GLU A 101 -3.12 24.92 17.85
C GLU A 101 -1.59 24.85 17.90
N ILE A 102 -1.05 23.87 18.62
CA ILE A 102 0.37 23.52 18.61
C ILE A 102 0.43 22.00 18.39
N THR A 103 0.74 21.60 17.17
CA THR A 103 0.65 20.20 16.72
C THR A 103 1.96 19.72 16.15
N GLY A 104 2.43 18.53 16.57
CA GLY A 104 3.61 17.91 15.97
C GLY A 104 4.93 18.58 16.37
N ASN A 105 5.01 19.17 17.56
CA ASN A 105 6.22 19.82 18.07
C ASN A 105 6.84 19.05 19.25
N PRO A 106 8.13 19.24 19.57
CA PRO A 106 8.77 18.59 20.72
C PRO A 106 8.39 19.19 22.08
N LEU A 107 7.25 19.87 22.19
CA LEU A 107 6.82 20.59 23.39
C LEU A 107 6.56 19.64 24.58
N ALA A 108 7.37 19.76 25.63
CA ALA A 108 7.36 18.84 26.78
C ALA A 108 6.52 19.30 27.98
N THR A 109 6.38 20.62 28.16
CA THR A 109 5.61 21.22 29.25
C THR A 109 4.91 22.49 28.77
N ILE A 110 3.84 22.90 29.48
CA ILE A 110 3.17 24.18 29.28
C ILE A 110 3.09 24.87 30.63
N PRO A 111 3.68 26.07 30.80
CA PRO A 111 3.61 26.76 32.08
C PRO A 111 2.18 27.12 32.48
N ALA A 112 1.87 26.96 33.76
CA ALA A 112 0.62 27.44 34.33
C ALA A 112 0.43 28.94 34.07
N GLY A 113 -0.79 29.34 33.70
CA GLY A 113 -1.13 30.74 33.40
C GLY A 113 -0.71 31.22 32.00
N VAL A 114 -0.20 30.37 31.10
CA VAL A 114 0.05 30.77 29.70
C VAL A 114 -1.22 31.27 28.99
N PHE A 115 -2.37 30.72 29.37
CA PHE A 115 -3.69 31.08 28.83
C PHE A 115 -4.44 32.08 29.71
N LYS A 116 -3.77 32.69 30.68
CA LYS A 116 -4.41 33.64 31.61
C LYS A 116 -5.03 34.80 30.83
N ASP A 117 -6.23 35.20 31.26
CA ASP A 117 -7.00 36.33 30.71
C ASP A 117 -7.48 36.15 29.24
N LEU A 118 -7.40 34.93 28.68
CA LEU A 118 -7.91 34.59 27.33
C LEU A 118 -9.37 34.13 27.37
N GLU A 119 -10.26 34.99 27.86
CA GLU A 119 -11.66 34.63 28.14
C GLU A 119 -12.46 34.21 26.89
N ASN A 120 -12.07 34.64 25.70
CA ASN A 120 -12.75 34.29 24.44
C ASN A 120 -12.28 32.96 23.83
N LEU A 121 -11.32 32.27 24.45
CA LEU A 121 -10.76 31.04 23.93
C LEU A 121 -11.81 29.92 23.94
N GLN A 122 -12.01 29.28 22.79
CA GLN A 122 -13.00 28.23 22.59
C GLN A 122 -12.35 26.86 22.32
N THR A 123 -11.19 26.83 21.68
CA THR A 123 -10.54 25.59 21.25
C THR A 123 -9.05 25.60 21.55
N ILE A 124 -8.58 24.55 22.22
CA ILE A 124 -7.15 24.32 22.51
C ILE A 124 -6.75 23.00 21.89
N VAL A 125 -5.80 23.03 20.95
CA VAL A 125 -5.24 21.85 20.30
C VAL A 125 -3.75 21.75 20.59
N LEU A 126 -3.36 20.69 21.28
CA LEU A 126 -1.99 20.42 21.72
C LEU A 126 -1.61 18.96 21.40
N LYS A 127 -2.09 18.44 20.28
CA LYS A 127 -1.94 17.02 19.90
C LYS A 127 -0.55 16.71 19.34
N ASN A 128 -0.12 15.46 19.47
CA ASN A 128 1.15 14.98 18.92
C ASN A 128 2.36 15.82 19.38
N ASN A 129 2.45 16.18 20.66
CA ASN A 129 3.65 16.76 21.27
C ASN A 129 4.28 15.78 22.28
N LYS A 130 5.03 16.32 23.25
CA LYS A 130 5.78 15.57 24.26
C LYS A 130 5.33 15.89 25.69
N LEU A 131 4.10 16.39 25.85
CA LEU A 131 3.56 16.78 27.15
C LEU A 131 3.51 15.59 28.11
N ARG A 132 4.03 15.76 29.33
CA ARG A 132 4.07 14.71 30.37
C ARG A 132 3.09 14.94 31.52
N ASN A 133 2.98 16.18 31.99
CA ASN A 133 2.17 16.53 33.15
C ASN A 133 1.17 17.64 32.81
N LEU A 134 -0.02 17.57 33.41
CA LEU A 134 -0.96 18.69 33.44
C LEU A 134 -1.13 19.17 34.88
N GLU A 135 -0.69 20.40 35.14
CA GLU A 135 -0.69 21.03 36.46
C GLU A 135 -2.01 21.77 36.74
N LYS A 136 -2.36 21.86 38.02
CA LYS A 136 -3.50 22.65 38.48
C LYS A 136 -3.30 24.13 38.12
N GLY A 137 -4.34 24.74 37.55
CA GLY A 137 -4.30 26.15 37.12
C GLY A 137 -3.78 26.37 35.70
N LEU A 138 -3.43 25.31 34.96
CA LEU A 138 -3.05 25.42 33.53
C LEU A 138 -4.15 26.10 32.69
N PHE A 139 -5.41 25.77 32.95
CA PHE A 139 -6.58 26.30 32.24
C PHE A 139 -7.38 27.32 33.07
N GLN A 140 -6.74 28.00 34.01
CA GLN A 140 -7.41 28.96 34.90
C GLN A 140 -8.09 30.09 34.10
N GLY A 141 -9.34 30.41 34.45
CA GLY A 141 -10.15 31.48 33.85
C GLY A 141 -10.84 31.13 32.53
N LEU A 142 -10.60 29.95 31.95
CA LEU A 142 -11.02 29.61 30.58
C LEU A 142 -12.47 29.08 30.47
N LYS A 143 -13.42 29.87 30.95
CA LYS A 143 -14.83 29.45 31.06
C LYS A 143 -15.51 29.16 29.73
N ASN A 144 -15.05 29.75 28.62
CA ASN A 144 -15.68 29.61 27.30
C ASN A 144 -15.08 28.50 26.42
N VAL A 145 -14.10 27.75 26.91
CA VAL A 145 -13.50 26.65 26.15
C VAL A 145 -14.51 25.52 25.97
N ILE A 146 -14.71 25.12 24.72
CA ILE A 146 -15.63 24.07 24.30
C ILE A 146 -14.88 22.76 24.03
N GLU A 147 -13.64 22.84 23.54
CA GLU A 147 -12.88 21.67 23.10
C GLU A 147 -11.39 21.74 23.45
N ILE A 148 -10.89 20.67 24.06
CA ILE A 148 -9.47 20.46 24.34
C ILE A 148 -9.00 19.15 23.70
N ARG A 149 -7.95 19.24 22.87
CA ARG A 149 -7.32 18.10 22.20
C ARG A 149 -5.88 17.91 22.66
N LEU A 150 -5.63 16.86 23.43
CA LEU A 150 -4.33 16.50 24.01
C LEU A 150 -3.85 15.10 23.58
N HIS A 151 -4.40 14.55 22.50
CA HIS A 151 -4.09 13.19 22.09
C HIS A 151 -2.70 13.04 21.46
N GLY A 152 -2.05 11.90 21.66
CA GLY A 152 -0.73 11.61 21.11
C GLY A 152 0.41 12.33 21.83
N ASN A 153 0.25 12.59 23.13
CA ASN A 153 1.34 13.11 23.98
C ASN A 153 1.91 11.98 24.85
N GLU A 154 2.74 12.34 25.83
CA GLU A 154 3.35 11.42 26.79
C GLU A 154 2.74 11.59 28.19
N ILE A 155 1.47 12.04 28.28
CA ILE A 155 0.86 12.47 29.55
C ILE A 155 0.69 11.26 30.47
N ASP A 156 1.36 11.25 31.62
CA ASP A 156 1.26 10.19 32.62
C ASP A 156 0.66 10.67 33.95
N GLN A 157 0.71 11.97 34.23
CA GLN A 157 0.14 12.60 35.43
C GLN A 157 -0.77 13.79 35.11
N ILE A 158 -1.93 13.85 35.79
CA ILE A 158 -2.87 14.97 35.75
C ILE A 158 -3.22 15.34 37.19
N GLU A 159 -2.92 16.57 37.59
CA GLU A 159 -3.24 17.04 38.94
C GLU A 159 -4.75 17.24 39.13
N GLU A 160 -5.24 16.96 40.34
CA GLU A 160 -6.64 17.18 40.69
C GLU A 160 -7.00 18.67 40.61
N GLY A 161 -8.15 18.95 39.99
CA GLY A 161 -8.63 20.31 39.76
C GLY A 161 -8.07 21.01 38.52
N THR A 162 -7.26 20.33 37.70
CA THR A 162 -6.73 20.86 36.42
C THR A 162 -7.84 21.40 35.50
N PHE A 163 -9.02 20.77 35.50
CA PHE A 163 -10.14 21.11 34.61
C PHE A 163 -11.30 21.86 35.30
N ASP A 164 -11.17 22.24 36.58
CA ASP A 164 -12.32 22.69 37.40
C ASP A 164 -13.03 23.94 36.89
N GLU A 165 -12.31 24.85 36.22
CA GLU A 165 -12.85 26.14 35.74
C GLU A 165 -13.41 26.07 34.31
N LEU A 166 -13.36 24.91 33.65
CA LEU A 166 -13.80 24.71 32.27
C LEU A 166 -15.32 24.43 32.18
N GLU A 167 -16.13 25.36 32.69
CA GLU A 167 -17.58 25.20 32.89
C GLU A 167 -18.35 24.89 31.58
N ASN A 168 -17.86 25.33 30.42
CA ASN A 168 -18.49 25.11 29.11
C ASN A 168 -17.89 23.99 28.27
N LEU A 169 -16.95 23.20 28.82
CA LEU A 169 -16.27 22.17 28.04
C LEU A 169 -17.24 21.08 27.58
N GLU A 170 -17.28 20.84 26.27
CA GLU A 170 -18.10 19.79 25.66
C GLU A 170 -17.28 18.58 25.23
N ARG A 171 -16.01 18.78 24.83
CA ARG A 171 -15.15 17.74 24.26
C ARG A 171 -13.76 17.74 24.88
N LEU A 172 -13.39 16.62 25.49
CA LEU A 172 -12.08 16.40 26.08
C LEU A 172 -11.43 15.14 25.48
N HIS A 173 -10.30 15.33 24.80
CA HIS A 173 -9.56 14.26 24.15
C HIS A 173 -8.19 14.06 24.80
N LEU A 174 -8.05 12.99 25.57
CA LEU A 174 -6.84 12.57 26.30
C LEU A 174 -6.29 11.21 25.80
N ALA A 175 -6.73 10.77 24.63
CA ALA A 175 -6.37 9.47 24.07
C ALA A 175 -4.89 9.39 23.63
N LYS A 176 -4.33 8.17 23.53
CA LYS A 176 -2.93 7.95 23.12
C LYS A 176 -1.95 8.71 24.01
N ASN A 177 -2.03 8.45 25.30
CA ASN A 177 -1.16 9.00 26.34
C ASN A 177 -0.71 7.86 27.28
N ASN A 178 -0.01 8.19 28.36
CA ASN A 178 0.52 7.23 29.33
C ASN A 178 -0.24 7.25 30.67
N ILE A 179 -1.51 7.70 30.68
CA ILE A 179 -2.30 7.88 31.91
C ILE A 179 -2.56 6.51 32.54
N SER A 180 -2.06 6.30 33.76
CA SER A 180 -2.18 5.03 34.49
C SER A 180 -3.33 5.01 35.50
N SER A 181 -3.73 6.19 36.00
CA SER A 181 -4.85 6.35 36.93
C SER A 181 -5.47 7.73 36.80
N VAL A 182 -6.70 7.87 37.30
CA VAL A 182 -7.46 9.13 37.37
C VAL A 182 -8.10 9.23 38.75
N SER A 183 -8.13 10.43 39.34
CA SER A 183 -8.79 10.65 40.62
C SER A 183 -10.32 10.74 40.46
N THR A 184 -11.06 10.47 41.53
CA THR A 184 -12.52 10.45 41.53
C THR A 184 -13.14 11.79 41.12
N ASP A 185 -12.54 12.90 41.55
CA ASP A 185 -13.12 14.24 41.33
C ASP A 185 -12.57 14.97 40.10
N LEU A 186 -11.72 14.32 39.29
CA LEU A 186 -10.98 14.95 38.19
C LEU A 186 -11.87 15.68 37.17
N PHE A 187 -13.08 15.16 36.91
CA PHE A 187 -14.03 15.74 35.97
C PHE A 187 -15.29 16.30 36.65
N SER A 188 -15.27 16.43 37.99
CA SER A 188 -16.47 16.70 38.80
C SER A 188 -17.17 18.03 38.48
N LYS A 189 -16.48 19.00 37.87
CA LYS A 189 -17.03 20.32 37.48
C LYS A 189 -17.52 20.41 36.04
N LEU A 190 -17.29 19.39 35.21
CA LEU A 190 -17.51 19.44 33.76
C LEU A 190 -18.96 19.05 33.35
N ALA A 191 -19.97 19.72 33.91
CA ALA A 191 -21.38 19.34 33.75
C ALA A 191 -21.88 19.38 32.28
N LYS A 192 -21.24 20.14 31.39
CA LYS A 192 -21.58 20.23 29.96
C LYS A 192 -20.84 19.22 29.09
N LEU A 193 -19.93 18.42 29.65
CA LEU A 193 -19.11 17.49 28.88
C LEU A 193 -19.99 16.45 28.16
N GLN A 194 -19.81 16.35 26.85
CA GLN A 194 -20.55 15.44 25.99
C GLN A 194 -19.66 14.30 25.49
N THR A 195 -18.37 14.55 25.28
CA THR A 195 -17.42 13.58 24.72
C THR A 195 -16.16 13.53 25.57
N LEU A 196 -15.87 12.34 26.11
CA LEU A 196 -14.65 12.05 26.84
C LEU A 196 -13.92 10.87 26.18
N ARG A 197 -12.70 11.12 25.70
CA ARG A 197 -11.87 10.09 25.06
C ARG A 197 -10.58 9.85 25.84
N LEU A 198 -10.45 8.65 26.38
CA LEU A 198 -9.32 8.15 27.17
C LEU A 198 -8.73 6.87 26.58
N TYR A 199 -9.03 6.56 25.32
CA TYR A 199 -8.55 5.34 24.66
C TYR A 199 -7.04 5.33 24.45
N GLU A 200 -6.42 4.15 24.35
CA GLU A 200 -4.97 3.96 24.22
C GLU A 200 -4.20 4.67 25.34
N ASN A 201 -4.54 4.35 26.58
CA ASN A 201 -3.85 4.78 27.80
C ASN A 201 -3.43 3.53 28.62
N GLN A 202 -3.00 3.73 29.87
CA GLN A 202 -2.51 2.67 30.76
C GLN A 202 -3.46 2.40 31.94
N LEU A 203 -4.72 2.82 31.86
CA LEU A 203 -5.68 2.72 32.97
C LEU A 203 -5.93 1.26 33.36
N THR A 204 -5.75 0.92 34.63
CA THR A 204 -6.05 -0.42 35.19
C THR A 204 -7.44 -0.51 35.82
N SER A 205 -7.98 0.62 36.28
CA SER A 205 -9.35 0.75 36.80
C SER A 205 -9.90 2.16 36.52
N VAL A 206 -11.21 2.32 36.72
CA VAL A 206 -11.90 3.63 36.66
C VAL A 206 -12.66 3.81 37.98
N PRO A 207 -12.48 4.91 38.73
CA PRO A 207 -13.22 5.16 39.97
C PRO A 207 -14.73 5.19 39.74
N GLU A 208 -15.52 4.70 40.71
CA GLU A 208 -16.98 4.57 40.59
C GLU A 208 -17.69 5.90 40.29
N ASP A 209 -17.32 6.97 41.00
CA ASP A 209 -18.02 8.26 40.95
C ASP A 209 -17.43 9.25 39.93
N ILE A 210 -16.47 8.84 39.11
CA ILE A 210 -15.78 9.77 38.18
C ILE A 210 -16.71 10.41 37.15
N PHE A 211 -17.84 9.77 36.85
CA PHE A 211 -18.85 10.27 35.91
C PHE A 211 -20.09 10.84 36.61
N HIS A 212 -20.10 10.93 37.95
CA HIS A 212 -21.29 11.30 38.74
C HIS A 212 -21.90 12.64 38.32
N ASN A 213 -21.07 13.66 38.06
CA ASN A 213 -21.55 15.01 37.71
C ASN A 213 -21.64 15.26 36.19
N LEU A 214 -21.28 14.29 35.35
CA LEU A 214 -21.25 14.44 33.88
C LEU A 214 -22.63 14.20 33.26
N THR A 215 -23.58 15.05 33.63
CA THR A 215 -25.01 14.89 33.29
C THR A 215 -25.36 15.01 31.80
N ASN A 216 -24.43 15.37 30.92
CA ASN A 216 -24.65 15.53 29.47
C ASN A 216 -23.78 14.59 28.62
N LEU A 217 -23.13 13.61 29.25
CA LEU A 217 -22.18 12.72 28.60
C LEU A 217 -22.88 11.83 27.56
N LYS A 218 -22.41 11.88 26.32
CA LYS A 218 -22.94 11.11 25.17
C LYS A 218 -21.97 10.05 24.68
N GLU A 219 -20.67 10.30 24.80
CA GLU A 219 -19.61 9.41 24.32
C GLU A 219 -18.52 9.24 25.39
N VAL A 220 -18.26 7.97 25.73
CA VAL A 220 -17.12 7.57 26.57
C VAL A 220 -16.31 6.52 25.83
N ALA A 221 -15.05 6.83 25.55
CA ALA A 221 -14.12 5.91 24.89
C ALA A 221 -12.97 5.54 25.84
N LEU A 222 -12.94 4.27 26.24
CA LEU A 222 -11.97 3.67 27.16
C LEU A 222 -11.19 2.51 26.51
N SER A 223 -11.25 2.38 25.18
CA SER A 223 -10.64 1.27 24.47
C SER A 223 -9.11 1.27 24.55
N GLY A 224 -8.46 0.11 24.46
CA GLY A 224 -6.99 0.06 24.47
C GLY A 224 -6.37 0.49 25.81
N ASN A 225 -7.03 0.16 26.92
CA ASN A 225 -6.50 0.34 28.27
C ASN A 225 -6.20 -1.04 28.90
N LYS A 226 -5.93 -1.08 30.20
CA LYS A 226 -5.64 -2.29 30.98
C LYS A 226 -6.73 -2.60 32.00
N LEU A 227 -7.99 -2.18 31.73
CA LEU A 227 -9.10 -2.33 32.66
C LEU A 227 -9.39 -3.82 32.92
N THR A 228 -9.40 -4.23 34.18
CA THR A 228 -9.66 -5.62 34.58
C THR A 228 -11.11 -5.87 35.03
N GLU A 229 -11.79 -4.81 35.51
CA GLU A 229 -13.17 -4.83 36.00
C GLU A 229 -13.87 -3.47 35.82
N LEU A 230 -15.19 -3.45 35.99
CA LEU A 230 -16.02 -2.24 35.97
C LEU A 230 -16.93 -2.21 37.21
N SER A 231 -17.06 -1.04 37.85
CA SER A 231 -18.02 -0.88 38.95
C SER A 231 -19.48 -0.94 38.42
N PRO A 232 -20.42 -1.60 39.12
CA PRO A 232 -21.82 -1.68 38.70
C PRO A 232 -22.53 -0.32 38.58
N LYS A 233 -22.06 0.71 39.28
CA LYS A 233 -22.66 2.06 39.33
C LYS A 233 -21.88 3.12 38.54
N LEU A 234 -20.90 2.69 37.73
CA LEU A 234 -20.00 3.58 37.01
C LEU A 234 -20.72 4.65 36.15
N PHE A 235 -21.88 4.33 35.59
CA PHE A 235 -22.67 5.26 34.79
C PHE A 235 -24.01 5.58 35.47
N PRO A 236 -24.11 6.68 36.23
CA PRO A 236 -25.36 7.10 36.85
C PRO A 236 -26.36 7.73 35.85
N HIS A 237 -25.87 8.40 34.80
CA HIS A 237 -26.69 9.09 33.79
C HIS A 237 -26.72 8.33 32.45
N LYS A 238 -27.30 7.12 32.47
CA LYS A 238 -27.33 6.19 31.31
C LYS A 238 -28.25 6.66 30.17
N ASP A 239 -29.19 7.55 30.46
CA ASP A 239 -30.26 8.01 29.58
C ASP A 239 -29.78 8.81 28.36
N LYS A 240 -28.60 9.42 28.44
CA LYS A 240 -28.01 10.24 27.36
C LYS A 240 -26.87 9.57 26.60
N LEU A 241 -26.33 8.46 27.11
CA LEU A 241 -25.14 7.84 26.54
C LEU A 241 -25.48 7.18 25.20
N VAL A 242 -24.80 7.62 24.13
CA VAL A 242 -25.00 7.16 22.75
C VAL A 242 -23.92 6.16 22.35
N LYS A 243 -22.69 6.34 22.84
CA LYS A 243 -21.55 5.50 22.50
C LYS A 243 -20.72 5.15 23.72
N LEU A 244 -20.43 3.86 23.88
CA LEU A 244 -19.56 3.33 24.91
C LEU A 244 -18.58 2.34 24.28
N ASN A 245 -17.30 2.70 24.29
CA ASN A 245 -16.25 1.85 23.72
C ASN A 245 -15.37 1.27 24.83
N LEU A 246 -15.39 -0.06 24.96
CA LEU A 246 -14.65 -0.81 25.98
C LEU A 246 -13.73 -1.89 25.36
N GLU A 247 -13.59 -1.89 24.04
CA GLU A 247 -12.75 -2.87 23.33
C GLU A 247 -11.27 -2.81 23.74
N ASN A 248 -10.54 -3.91 23.54
CA ASN A 248 -9.10 -3.98 23.79
C ASN A 248 -8.73 -3.59 25.24
N ASN A 249 -9.33 -4.29 26.19
CA ASN A 249 -9.06 -4.18 27.63
C ASN A 249 -8.79 -5.58 28.20
N LEU A 250 -8.68 -5.70 29.53
CA LEU A 250 -8.40 -6.96 30.22
C LEU A 250 -9.61 -7.47 31.01
N LEU A 251 -10.83 -7.04 30.66
CA LEU A 251 -12.05 -7.35 31.40
C LEU A 251 -12.30 -8.86 31.41
N THR A 252 -12.48 -9.45 32.59
CA THR A 252 -12.72 -10.90 32.74
C THR A 252 -14.20 -11.25 32.95
N THR A 253 -14.98 -10.32 33.50
CA THR A 253 -16.42 -10.42 33.73
C THR A 253 -17.08 -9.04 33.56
N LEU A 254 -18.41 -9.02 33.53
CA LEU A 254 -19.22 -7.79 33.55
C LEU A 254 -20.24 -7.85 34.69
N PRO A 255 -20.57 -6.71 35.35
CA PRO A 255 -21.61 -6.68 36.36
C PRO A 255 -22.99 -7.09 35.81
N PRO A 256 -23.85 -7.76 36.61
CA PRO A 256 -25.25 -7.97 36.24
C PRO A 256 -25.97 -6.63 36.03
N GLN A 257 -26.92 -6.62 35.10
CA GLN A 257 -27.77 -5.48 34.74
C GLN A 257 -26.99 -4.23 34.28
N PHE A 258 -25.71 -4.39 33.92
CA PHE A 258 -24.85 -3.25 33.65
C PHE A 258 -25.39 -2.38 32.52
N PHE A 259 -25.89 -2.97 31.42
CA PHE A 259 -26.44 -2.28 30.25
C PHE A 259 -27.98 -2.16 30.27
N VAL A 260 -28.62 -2.30 31.42
CA VAL A 260 -30.05 -2.00 31.58
C VAL A 260 -30.24 -0.48 31.59
N ASP A 261 -31.32 -0.01 30.96
CA ASP A 261 -31.73 1.41 30.87
C ASP A 261 -30.75 2.34 30.12
N PHE A 262 -30.19 1.86 29.00
CA PHE A 262 -29.43 2.68 28.04
C PHE A 262 -30.24 2.96 26.75
N PRO A 263 -31.29 3.82 26.80
CA PRO A 263 -32.24 3.99 25.70
C PRO A 263 -31.65 4.60 24.43
N GLN A 264 -30.58 5.39 24.55
CA GLN A 264 -29.95 6.11 23.43
C GLN A 264 -28.71 5.39 22.87
N LEU A 265 -28.29 4.27 23.47
CA LEU A 265 -27.05 3.60 23.10
C LEU A 265 -27.15 3.00 21.69
N LYS A 266 -26.27 3.46 20.81
CA LYS A 266 -26.15 3.05 19.41
C LYS A 266 -24.89 2.24 19.15
N THR A 267 -23.84 2.48 19.92
CA THR A 267 -22.54 1.84 19.75
C THR A 267 -22.05 1.29 21.08
N LEU A 268 -21.86 -0.02 21.12
CA LEU A 268 -21.27 -0.75 22.23
C LEU A 268 -20.21 -1.69 21.67
N THR A 269 -18.95 -1.51 22.09
CA THR A 269 -17.84 -2.39 21.69
C THR A 269 -17.24 -3.09 22.90
N LEU A 270 -17.17 -4.42 22.86
CA LEU A 270 -16.68 -5.29 23.94
C LEU A 270 -15.64 -6.31 23.47
N GLN A 271 -15.27 -6.28 22.18
CA GLN A 271 -14.28 -7.19 21.60
C GLN A 271 -12.88 -7.01 22.20
N LYS A 272 -12.02 -8.02 22.04
CA LYS A 272 -10.62 -8.00 22.54
C LYS A 272 -10.58 -7.76 24.05
N ASN A 273 -11.31 -8.56 24.79
CA ASN A 273 -11.26 -8.60 26.25
C ASN A 273 -10.98 -10.04 26.70
N ASN A 274 -10.98 -10.31 27.99
CA ASN A 274 -10.75 -11.63 28.56
C ASN A 274 -12.04 -12.26 29.11
N LEU A 275 -13.22 -11.85 28.60
CA LEU A 275 -14.51 -12.27 29.13
C LEU A 275 -14.67 -13.78 29.02
N ARG A 276 -14.87 -14.46 30.14
CA ARG A 276 -15.07 -15.93 30.18
C ARG A 276 -16.54 -16.33 30.15
N THR A 277 -17.39 -15.52 30.78
CA THR A 277 -18.84 -15.70 30.85
C THR A 277 -19.54 -14.35 30.82
N LEU A 278 -20.84 -14.35 30.52
CA LEU A 278 -21.71 -13.18 30.62
C LEU A 278 -22.84 -13.47 31.64
N PRO A 279 -23.26 -12.49 32.46
CA PRO A 279 -24.36 -12.69 33.38
C PRO A 279 -25.70 -12.84 32.63
N PRO A 280 -26.66 -13.67 33.13
CA PRO A 280 -27.92 -13.92 32.42
C PRO A 280 -28.77 -12.69 32.15
N VAL A 281 -28.76 -11.72 33.06
CA VAL A 281 -29.44 -10.43 32.90
C VAL A 281 -28.37 -9.36 32.75
N LEU A 282 -27.85 -9.19 31.54
CA LEU A 282 -26.85 -8.18 31.21
C LEU A 282 -27.44 -6.98 30.48
N PHE A 283 -28.32 -7.25 29.51
CA PHE A 283 -28.93 -6.26 28.63
C PHE A 283 -30.38 -5.99 29.03
N GLY A 284 -30.78 -4.72 28.93
CA GLY A 284 -32.19 -4.33 28.83
C GLY A 284 -32.57 -4.07 27.38
N THR A 285 -33.76 -3.50 27.14
CA THR A 285 -34.18 -3.11 25.78
C THR A 285 -33.30 -1.99 25.22
N LEU A 286 -32.39 -2.32 24.30
CA LEU A 286 -31.52 -1.36 23.61
C LEU A 286 -32.10 -1.00 22.23
N ALA A 287 -33.08 -0.09 22.22
CA ALA A 287 -33.92 0.22 21.07
C ALA A 287 -33.19 0.77 19.82
N ASN A 288 -31.91 1.13 19.93
CA ASN A 288 -31.11 1.75 18.88
C ASN A 288 -29.81 0.98 18.56
N LEU A 289 -29.52 -0.13 19.24
CA LEU A 289 -28.31 -0.91 19.01
C LEU A 289 -28.51 -1.83 17.79
N SER A 290 -27.77 -1.60 16.71
CA SER A 290 -27.86 -2.38 15.48
C SER A 290 -26.75 -3.41 15.29
N SER A 291 -25.66 -3.30 16.06
CA SER A 291 -24.48 -4.16 15.94
C SER A 291 -23.87 -4.38 17.32
N LEU A 292 -23.54 -5.63 17.63
CA LEU A 292 -22.83 -6.02 18.85
C LEU A 292 -21.65 -6.94 18.48
N SER A 293 -20.46 -6.62 18.98
CA SER A 293 -19.30 -7.49 18.87
C SER A 293 -18.80 -7.91 20.25
N LEU A 294 -18.70 -9.22 20.43
CA LEU A 294 -18.08 -9.91 21.56
C LEU A 294 -16.88 -10.74 21.09
N SER A 295 -16.35 -10.46 19.88
CA SER A 295 -15.26 -11.22 19.28
C SER A 295 -13.96 -11.10 20.07
N GLU A 296 -13.03 -12.04 19.91
CA GLU A 296 -11.72 -12.00 20.60
C GLU A 296 -11.89 -11.91 22.12
N ASN A 297 -12.70 -12.81 22.66
CA ASN A 297 -12.89 -13.01 24.10
C ASN A 297 -12.61 -14.48 24.43
N ASN A 298 -12.85 -14.87 25.69
CA ASN A 298 -12.68 -16.24 26.15
C ASN A 298 -14.02 -16.94 26.44
N LEU A 299 -15.09 -16.59 25.74
CA LEU A 299 -16.43 -17.15 25.95
C LEU A 299 -16.50 -18.59 25.45
N SER A 300 -17.09 -19.49 26.24
CA SER A 300 -17.34 -20.88 25.84
C SER A 300 -18.83 -21.25 25.83
N THR A 301 -19.65 -20.52 26.57
CA THR A 301 -21.11 -20.70 26.64
C THR A 301 -21.81 -19.34 26.79
N LEU A 302 -23.11 -19.30 26.48
CA LEU A 302 -23.97 -18.12 26.68
C LEU A 302 -25.19 -18.50 27.53
N PRO A 303 -25.67 -17.61 28.42
CA PRO A 303 -26.95 -17.81 29.10
C PRO A 303 -28.13 -17.81 28.11
N LYS A 304 -29.14 -18.64 28.39
CA LYS A 304 -30.42 -18.65 27.66
C LYS A 304 -31.08 -17.27 27.70
N GLY A 305 -31.58 -16.81 26.55
CA GLY A 305 -32.32 -15.56 26.43
C GLY A 305 -31.51 -14.28 26.66
N LEU A 306 -30.17 -14.36 26.68
CA LEU A 306 -29.30 -13.20 26.91
C LEU A 306 -29.59 -12.03 25.94
N PHE A 307 -29.90 -12.36 24.69
CA PHE A 307 -30.13 -11.37 23.64
C PHE A 307 -31.61 -11.07 23.36
N SER A 308 -32.54 -11.71 24.08
CA SER A 308 -33.98 -11.52 23.85
C SER A 308 -34.42 -10.04 23.90
N PRO A 309 -33.85 -9.16 24.75
CA PRO A 309 -34.18 -7.73 24.75
C PRO A 309 -33.66 -6.91 23.54
N LEU A 310 -32.81 -7.49 22.67
CA LEU A 310 -32.05 -6.76 21.64
C LEU A 310 -32.69 -6.85 20.25
N GLU A 311 -34.00 -6.61 20.16
CA GLU A 311 -34.83 -6.85 18.95
C GLU A 311 -34.36 -6.14 17.67
N LYS A 312 -33.61 -5.04 17.79
CA LYS A 312 -33.11 -4.26 16.64
C LYS A 312 -31.72 -4.64 16.15
N ILE A 313 -31.05 -5.61 16.78
CA ILE A 313 -29.73 -6.05 16.35
C ILE A 313 -29.81 -6.64 14.93
N LYS A 314 -28.89 -6.19 14.08
CA LYS A 314 -28.69 -6.67 12.70
C LYS A 314 -27.42 -7.46 12.53
N LYS A 315 -26.40 -7.19 13.35
CA LYS A 315 -25.09 -7.83 13.28
C LYS A 315 -24.63 -8.30 14.65
N LEU A 316 -24.25 -9.57 14.75
CA LEU A 316 -23.71 -10.17 15.95
C LEU A 316 -22.39 -10.87 15.62
N ASP A 317 -21.33 -10.46 16.32
CA ASP A 317 -20.00 -11.03 16.14
C ASP A 317 -19.56 -11.78 17.40
N LEU A 318 -19.48 -13.10 17.29
CA LEU A 318 -19.03 -14.05 18.32
C LEU A 318 -17.73 -14.76 17.88
N SER A 319 -17.05 -14.27 16.84
CA SER A 319 -15.84 -14.88 16.30
C SER A 319 -14.67 -14.87 17.30
N LYS A 320 -13.68 -15.76 17.11
CA LYS A 320 -12.46 -15.82 17.95
C LYS A 320 -12.79 -15.95 19.45
N ASN A 321 -13.62 -16.92 19.78
CA ASN A 321 -13.96 -17.33 21.15
C ASN A 321 -13.65 -18.84 21.32
N HIS A 322 -14.14 -19.49 22.38
CA HIS A 322 -13.95 -20.92 22.64
C HIS A 322 -15.26 -21.71 22.62
N PHE A 323 -16.24 -21.32 21.79
CA PHE A 323 -17.49 -22.08 21.66
C PHE A 323 -17.22 -23.48 21.07
N VAL A 324 -17.77 -24.52 21.70
CA VAL A 324 -17.60 -25.93 21.29
C VAL A 324 -18.87 -26.50 20.65
N THR A 325 -20.03 -26.06 21.12
CA THR A 325 -21.34 -26.39 20.57
C THR A 325 -22.20 -25.13 20.47
N MET A 326 -23.16 -25.13 19.55
CA MET A 326 -24.11 -24.03 19.36
C MET A 326 -25.54 -24.53 19.45
N SER A 327 -26.35 -23.88 20.28
CA SER A 327 -27.75 -24.23 20.52
C SER A 327 -28.69 -23.06 20.17
N ALA A 328 -29.93 -23.39 19.80
CA ALA A 328 -30.95 -22.42 19.41
C ALA A 328 -31.26 -21.41 20.54
N GLU A 329 -31.19 -21.85 21.80
CA GLU A 329 -31.49 -21.03 22.98
C GLU A 329 -30.56 -19.81 23.15
N TYR A 330 -29.37 -19.83 22.54
CA TYR A 330 -28.45 -18.68 22.56
C TYR A 330 -28.94 -17.52 21.71
N PHE A 331 -29.81 -17.78 20.73
CA PHE A 331 -30.25 -16.82 19.72
C PHE A 331 -31.70 -16.38 19.87
N GLU A 332 -32.34 -16.75 20.98
CA GLU A 332 -33.72 -16.37 21.30
C GLU A 332 -33.91 -14.85 21.21
N GLY A 333 -34.95 -14.42 20.49
CA GLY A 333 -35.29 -13.01 20.25
C GLY A 333 -34.49 -12.29 19.15
N LEU A 334 -33.55 -12.96 18.47
CA LEU A 334 -32.76 -12.38 17.38
C LEU A 334 -33.39 -12.52 15.98
N GLY A 335 -34.73 -12.48 15.90
CA GLY A 335 -35.47 -12.68 14.64
C GLY A 335 -35.13 -11.68 13.52
N GLY A 336 -34.62 -10.50 13.89
CA GLY A 336 -34.19 -9.45 12.98
C GLY A 336 -32.74 -9.51 12.52
N LEU A 337 -31.93 -10.45 13.03
CA LEU A 337 -30.49 -10.55 12.77
C LEU A 337 -30.21 -10.90 11.30
N THR A 338 -29.27 -10.17 10.68
CA THR A 338 -28.91 -10.34 9.26
C THR A 338 -27.51 -10.90 9.05
N GLU A 339 -26.61 -10.71 10.02
CA GLU A 339 -25.22 -11.17 9.96
C GLU A 339 -24.82 -11.79 11.31
N LEU A 340 -24.35 -13.03 11.25
CA LEU A 340 -23.82 -13.79 12.38
C LEU A 340 -22.41 -14.28 12.04
N LYS A 341 -21.46 -13.92 12.90
CA LYS A 341 -20.07 -14.36 12.80
C LYS A 341 -19.70 -15.29 13.94
N LEU A 342 -19.23 -16.48 13.59
CA LEU A 342 -18.84 -17.56 14.50
C LEU A 342 -17.47 -18.13 14.12
N GLU A 343 -16.74 -17.49 13.19
CA GLU A 343 -15.45 -17.98 12.74
C GLU A 343 -14.39 -18.02 13.84
N ASN A 344 -13.39 -18.89 13.69
CA ASN A 344 -12.29 -19.06 14.64
C ASN A 344 -12.78 -19.44 16.06
N ASN A 345 -13.71 -20.38 16.15
CA ASN A 345 -14.12 -21.00 17.41
C ASN A 345 -13.67 -22.48 17.42
N LYS A 346 -14.17 -23.28 18.36
CA LYS A 346 -13.90 -24.72 18.49
C LYS A 346 -15.15 -25.57 18.22
N ILE A 347 -16.07 -25.05 17.39
CA ILE A 347 -17.40 -25.63 17.25
C ILE A 347 -17.28 -26.95 16.50
N HIS A 348 -17.58 -28.07 17.17
CA HIS A 348 -17.52 -29.40 16.56
C HIS A 348 -18.88 -29.97 16.16
N SER A 349 -19.97 -29.43 16.74
CA SER A 349 -21.35 -29.86 16.51
C SER A 349 -22.29 -28.66 16.58
N LEU A 350 -23.29 -28.67 15.70
CA LEU A 350 -24.41 -27.74 15.70
C LEU A 350 -25.68 -28.51 16.06
N ASP A 351 -26.56 -27.94 16.89
CA ASP A 351 -27.88 -28.52 17.10
C ASP A 351 -28.72 -28.44 15.81
N ALA A 352 -29.65 -29.37 15.62
CA ALA A 352 -30.47 -29.47 14.40
C ALA A 352 -31.37 -28.24 14.17
N ASP A 353 -31.67 -27.47 15.21
CA ASP A 353 -32.54 -26.31 15.20
C ASP A 353 -31.81 -24.99 15.53
N VAL A 354 -30.47 -24.99 15.56
CA VAL A 354 -29.65 -23.84 16.03
C VAL A 354 -29.98 -22.51 15.33
N PHE A 355 -30.42 -22.53 14.08
CA PHE A 355 -30.75 -21.33 13.30
C PHE A 355 -32.25 -21.04 13.20
N HIS A 356 -33.11 -21.78 13.92
CA HIS A 356 -34.55 -21.60 13.92
C HIS A 356 -34.98 -20.18 14.33
N GLU A 357 -34.31 -19.61 15.34
CA GLU A 357 -34.56 -18.26 15.86
C GLU A 357 -34.01 -17.13 14.98
N LEU A 358 -33.39 -17.45 13.83
CA LEU A 358 -32.70 -16.50 12.95
C LEU A 358 -33.31 -16.40 11.53
N PRO A 359 -34.63 -16.20 11.35
CA PRO A 359 -35.31 -16.21 10.04
C PRO A 359 -34.91 -15.07 9.09
N SER A 360 -34.16 -14.07 9.56
CA SER A 360 -33.68 -12.93 8.74
C SER A 360 -32.20 -13.03 8.38
N LEU A 361 -31.51 -14.11 8.76
CA LEU A 361 -30.07 -14.24 8.58
C LEU A 361 -29.72 -14.30 7.09
N THR A 362 -28.74 -13.50 6.67
CA THR A 362 -28.30 -13.40 5.27
C THR A 362 -26.82 -13.72 5.10
N THR A 363 -26.04 -13.52 6.17
CA THR A 363 -24.60 -13.77 6.21
C THR A 363 -24.30 -14.61 7.44
N LEU A 364 -23.69 -15.77 7.22
CA LEU A 364 -23.24 -16.67 8.27
C LEU A 364 -21.77 -17.02 8.02
N ARG A 365 -20.92 -16.74 9.00
CA ARG A 365 -19.50 -17.10 8.93
C ARG A 365 -19.20 -18.16 9.99
N LEU A 366 -18.76 -19.32 9.54
CA LEU A 366 -18.44 -20.49 10.36
C LEU A 366 -17.01 -20.99 10.15
N ALA A 367 -16.21 -20.26 9.37
CA ALA A 367 -14.82 -20.61 9.05
C ALA A 367 -13.95 -20.87 10.28
N HIS A 368 -12.95 -21.75 10.14
CA HIS A 368 -12.00 -22.07 11.20
C HIS A 368 -12.68 -22.57 12.49
N ASN A 369 -13.49 -23.61 12.36
CA ASN A 369 -14.11 -24.38 13.44
C ASN A 369 -13.76 -25.88 13.28
N ASP A 370 -14.18 -26.72 14.23
CA ASP A 370 -13.89 -28.16 14.28
C ASP A 370 -15.08 -29.05 13.85
N LEU A 371 -15.96 -28.54 12.96
CA LEU A 371 -17.26 -29.17 12.63
C LEU A 371 -17.07 -30.57 12.03
N ARG A 372 -17.53 -31.61 12.76
CA ARG A 372 -17.36 -33.04 12.36
C ARG A 372 -18.57 -33.61 11.65
N THR A 373 -19.76 -33.13 12.01
CA THR A 373 -21.04 -33.55 11.42
C THR A 373 -21.95 -32.33 11.27
N LEU A 374 -22.84 -32.40 10.29
CA LEU A 374 -23.96 -31.47 10.15
C LEU A 374 -25.23 -32.31 10.26
N PRO A 375 -26.06 -32.12 11.30
CA PRO A 375 -27.36 -32.79 11.35
C PRO A 375 -28.16 -32.48 10.07
N GLY A 376 -28.94 -33.46 9.61
CA GLY A 376 -29.94 -33.20 8.57
C GLY A 376 -30.85 -32.06 9.02
N ASP A 377 -31.19 -31.16 8.11
CA ASP A 377 -32.13 -30.04 8.29
C ASP A 377 -31.64 -28.80 9.08
N THR A 378 -30.41 -28.77 9.60
CA THR A 378 -29.85 -27.62 10.38
C THR A 378 -30.01 -26.25 9.69
N PHE A 379 -29.87 -26.20 8.36
CA PHE A 379 -29.99 -24.94 7.59
C PHE A 379 -31.34 -24.76 6.91
N GLN A 380 -32.29 -25.67 7.09
CA GLN A 380 -33.63 -25.60 6.50
C GLN A 380 -34.36 -24.26 6.80
N PRO A 381 -34.28 -23.69 8.03
CA PRO A 381 -34.89 -22.39 8.33
C PRO A 381 -34.31 -21.24 7.49
N LEU A 382 -33.08 -21.38 6.97
CA LEU A 382 -32.37 -20.37 6.19
C LEU A 382 -32.58 -20.53 4.67
N GLN A 383 -33.01 -21.73 4.22
CA GLN A 383 -33.11 -22.10 2.79
C GLN A 383 -34.21 -21.37 2.00
N LEU A 384 -35.31 -20.95 2.63
CA LEU A 384 -36.43 -20.27 1.94
C LEU A 384 -36.08 -18.85 1.44
N LYS A 385 -35.02 -18.23 1.97
CA LYS A 385 -34.55 -16.88 1.56
C LYS A 385 -33.23 -16.90 0.80
N TRP A 386 -32.39 -17.91 0.99
CA TRP A 386 -31.08 -17.98 0.34
C TRP A 386 -31.20 -18.56 -1.08
N ALA A 387 -31.33 -17.68 -2.08
CA ALA A 387 -31.12 -18.08 -3.48
C ALA A 387 -29.66 -18.48 -3.68
N ALA A 388 -29.37 -19.80 -3.68
CA ALA A 388 -28.07 -20.41 -3.93
C ALA A 388 -26.90 -19.77 -3.13
N PRO A 389 -26.62 -20.22 -1.89
CA PRO A 389 -25.54 -19.65 -1.09
C PRO A 389 -24.20 -19.79 -1.80
N ARG A 390 -23.50 -18.66 -1.99
CA ARG A 390 -22.11 -18.66 -2.48
C ARG A 390 -21.20 -19.06 -1.34
N ILE A 391 -20.60 -20.25 -1.42
CA ILE A 391 -19.48 -20.66 -0.56
C ILE A 391 -18.22 -20.01 -1.14
N THR A 392 -17.64 -19.08 -0.40
CA THR A 392 -16.35 -18.47 -0.74
C THR A 392 -15.24 -19.24 -0.05
N TYR A 393 -14.37 -19.88 -0.84
CA TYR A 393 -13.04 -20.29 -0.41
C TYR A 393 -12.10 -19.11 -0.72
N GLU A 394 -11.58 -18.38 0.27
CA GLU A 394 -10.69 -17.28 -0.06
C GLU A 394 -9.25 -17.77 -0.29
N ALA A 395 -8.85 -17.74 -1.55
CA ALA A 395 -7.62 -17.03 -1.92
C ALA A 395 -7.99 -16.00 -3.00
N THR A 396 -7.95 -14.73 -2.60
CA THR A 396 -8.09 -13.48 -3.40
C THR A 396 -9.50 -13.01 -3.81
N ARG A 397 -9.84 -11.81 -3.32
CA ARG A 397 -11.13 -11.07 -3.35
C ARG A 397 -11.73 -10.81 -4.73
N LEU A 398 -13.08 -10.80 -4.78
CA LEU A 398 -13.98 -9.70 -5.22
C LEU A 398 -15.44 -9.95 -4.71
N GLU A 399 -16.13 -8.92 -4.19
CA GLU A 399 -17.54 -8.91 -3.67
C GLU A 399 -18.54 -8.26 -4.67
N PRO A 400 -19.89 -8.14 -4.42
CA PRO A 400 -20.91 -8.95 -3.73
C PRO A 400 -22.14 -9.32 -4.65
N ILE A 401 -23.07 -10.16 -4.16
CA ILE A 401 -24.57 -10.04 -4.16
C ILE A 401 -25.20 -11.38 -3.69
N GLY A 402 -26.19 -11.30 -2.79
CA GLY A 402 -27.16 -12.36 -2.47
C GLY A 402 -27.17 -12.77 -0.99
N HIS A 403 -26.54 -13.90 -0.68
CA HIS A 403 -26.43 -14.50 0.64
C HIS A 403 -25.06 -15.21 0.73
N LYS A 404 -24.34 -15.08 1.86
CA LYS A 404 -22.95 -15.55 2.00
C LYS A 404 -22.82 -16.55 3.17
N ILE A 405 -22.36 -17.76 2.87
CA ILE A 405 -21.84 -18.69 3.89
C ILE A 405 -20.34 -18.79 3.66
N THR A 406 -19.54 -18.42 4.66
CA THR A 406 -18.09 -18.63 4.63
C THR A 406 -17.75 -19.76 5.58
N VAL A 407 -17.34 -20.90 5.04
CA VAL A 407 -16.83 -22.05 5.80
C VAL A 407 -15.43 -22.36 5.28
N GLU A 408 -14.46 -22.39 6.18
CA GLU A 408 -13.04 -22.69 5.96
C GLU A 408 -12.61 -23.64 7.09
N ASN A 409 -11.56 -24.45 6.92
CA ASN A 409 -11.18 -25.60 7.77
C ASN A 409 -12.17 -26.79 7.80
N MET A 410 -13.03 -26.93 6.80
CA MET A 410 -13.56 -28.26 6.48
C MET A 410 -12.48 -29.05 5.74
N SER A 411 -12.37 -30.35 6.03
CA SER A 411 -11.65 -31.25 5.11
C SER A 411 -12.27 -31.17 3.71
N ARG A 412 -11.51 -31.46 2.64
CA ARG A 412 -12.07 -31.28 1.27
C ARG A 412 -13.34 -32.09 1.05
N GLY A 413 -13.45 -33.24 1.70
CA GLY A 413 -14.65 -34.09 1.70
C GLY A 413 -15.88 -33.47 2.37
N GLU A 414 -15.71 -32.81 3.52
CA GLU A 414 -16.81 -32.18 4.26
C GLU A 414 -17.31 -30.92 3.54
N ALA A 415 -16.40 -30.13 2.98
CA ALA A 415 -16.74 -28.98 2.14
C ALA A 415 -17.50 -29.43 0.88
N PHE A 416 -17.08 -30.55 0.27
CA PHE A 416 -17.76 -31.14 -0.88
C PHE A 416 -19.15 -31.68 -0.53
N ALA A 417 -19.32 -32.35 0.62
CA ALA A 417 -20.61 -32.84 1.10
C ALA A 417 -21.59 -31.68 1.40
N LEU A 418 -21.12 -30.61 2.04
CA LEU A 418 -21.89 -29.39 2.28
C LEU A 418 -22.33 -28.72 0.96
N LEU A 419 -21.41 -28.62 0.00
CA LEU A 419 -21.65 -27.99 -1.30
C LEU A 419 -22.61 -28.81 -2.17
N LEU A 420 -22.51 -30.15 -2.13
CA LEU A 420 -23.44 -31.07 -2.79
C LEU A 420 -24.86 -30.99 -2.20
N TRP A 421 -24.98 -30.75 -0.89
CA TRP A 421 -26.26 -30.62 -0.19
C TRP A 421 -26.93 -29.25 -0.42
N LEU A 422 -26.16 -28.16 -0.43
CA LEU A 422 -26.66 -26.79 -0.67
C LEU A 422 -27.10 -26.52 -2.13
N LEU A 423 -26.64 -27.33 -3.09
CA LEU A 423 -27.04 -27.25 -4.50
C LEU A 423 -28.41 -27.90 -4.78
N VAL A 424 -29.02 -28.58 -3.81
CA VAL A 424 -30.36 -29.16 -3.94
C VAL A 424 -31.40 -28.05 -3.74
N LYS A 425 -32.00 -27.56 -4.84
CA LYS A 425 -33.26 -26.81 -4.76
C LYS A 425 -34.39 -27.80 -4.41
N PRO A 426 -35.09 -27.69 -3.27
CA PRO A 426 -36.29 -28.50 -3.04
C PRO A 426 -37.54 -27.89 -3.71
N SER A 427 -37.41 -26.84 -4.52
CA SER A 427 -38.57 -26.18 -5.11
C SER A 427 -38.35 -25.84 -6.59
N LEU A 428 -39.24 -26.44 -7.39
CA LEU A 428 -39.57 -26.20 -8.81
C LEU A 428 -38.83 -27.07 -9.86
N CYS A 429 -39.60 -28.07 -10.34
CA CYS A 429 -39.61 -28.71 -11.67
C CYS A 429 -39.10 -30.16 -11.83
N GLN A 430 -40.04 -30.99 -12.29
CA GLN A 430 -40.07 -32.32 -12.94
C GLN A 430 -39.55 -33.60 -12.23
N PRO A 431 -40.32 -34.72 -12.23
CA PRO A 431 -40.00 -35.94 -11.47
C PRO A 431 -39.04 -36.92 -12.16
N GLU A 432 -38.65 -36.71 -13.43
CA GLU A 432 -37.93 -37.73 -14.22
C GLU A 432 -36.39 -37.59 -14.20
N GLU A 433 -35.83 -36.39 -13.93
CA GLU A 433 -34.37 -36.16 -13.87
C GLU A 433 -33.74 -36.41 -12.47
N TYR A 434 -34.56 -36.73 -11.45
CA TYR A 434 -34.07 -36.95 -10.07
C TYR A 434 -33.83 -38.43 -9.69
N LYS A 435 -33.99 -39.37 -10.63
CA LYS A 435 -33.64 -40.77 -10.37
C LYS A 435 -32.16 -40.96 -10.01
N ASP A 436 -31.28 -40.07 -10.49
CA ASP A 436 -29.82 -40.20 -10.35
C ASP A 436 -29.25 -39.75 -9.00
N TRP A 437 -29.94 -38.88 -8.25
CA TRP A 437 -29.41 -38.35 -6.97
C TRP A 437 -29.68 -39.27 -5.78
N PHE A 438 -30.74 -40.08 -5.83
CA PHE A 438 -31.00 -41.16 -4.85
C PHE A 438 -30.03 -42.34 -4.97
N ASN A 439 -29.22 -42.35 -6.05
CA ASN A 439 -28.27 -43.40 -6.36
C ASN A 439 -26.86 -43.09 -5.85
N ARG A 440 -26.69 -42.02 -5.06
CA ARG A 440 -25.40 -41.64 -4.46
C ARG A 440 -25.31 -42.08 -3.01
N TYR A 441 -24.15 -42.58 -2.62
CA TYR A 441 -23.90 -42.99 -1.24
C TYR A 441 -22.54 -42.47 -0.76
N ILE A 442 -22.56 -41.75 0.37
CA ILE A 442 -21.39 -41.01 0.90
C ILE A 442 -21.02 -41.54 2.27
N PHE A 443 -19.75 -41.84 2.44
CA PHE A 443 -19.12 -42.29 3.68
C PHE A 443 -18.09 -41.27 4.14
N SER A 444 -18.07 -40.98 5.44
CA SER A 444 -17.16 -40.01 6.06
C SER A 444 -16.09 -40.68 6.94
N SER A 445 -15.44 -39.89 7.79
CA SER A 445 -14.34 -40.30 8.69
C SER A 445 -14.65 -41.42 9.68
N SER A 446 -15.92 -41.75 9.91
CA SER A 446 -16.30 -42.86 10.78
C SER A 446 -16.12 -44.25 10.14
N VAL A 447 -15.85 -44.31 8.84
CA VAL A 447 -15.78 -45.58 8.10
C VAL A 447 -14.35 -46.11 8.05
N THR A 448 -14.14 -47.31 8.57
CA THR A 448 -12.86 -48.04 8.55
C THR A 448 -12.80 -49.09 7.45
N ASP A 449 -13.95 -49.56 6.95
CA ASP A 449 -14.05 -50.66 5.99
C ASP A 449 -15.09 -50.38 4.89
N ILE A 450 -14.85 -50.91 3.69
CA ILE A 450 -15.79 -50.80 2.56
C ILE A 450 -16.98 -51.74 2.81
N PRO A 451 -18.24 -51.25 2.83
CA PRO A 451 -19.40 -52.11 3.04
C PRO A 451 -19.61 -53.09 1.88
N ARG A 452 -19.83 -54.37 2.20
CA ARG A 452 -20.01 -55.43 1.19
C ARG A 452 -21.22 -55.23 0.27
N VAL A 453 -22.30 -54.63 0.77
CA VAL A 453 -23.55 -54.44 0.04
C VAL A 453 -24.00 -53.00 0.19
N LEU A 454 -24.08 -52.28 -0.93
CA LEU A 454 -24.66 -50.94 -1.00
C LEU A 454 -26.16 -51.02 -1.30
N LYS A 455 -26.86 -49.89 -1.26
CA LYS A 455 -28.27 -49.87 -1.65
C LYS A 455 -28.40 -50.30 -3.12
N PRO A 456 -29.43 -51.08 -3.51
CA PRO A 456 -29.55 -51.62 -4.87
C PRO A 456 -29.59 -50.56 -5.98
N SER A 457 -30.02 -49.34 -5.65
CA SER A 457 -30.07 -48.23 -6.60
C SER A 457 -28.75 -47.46 -6.69
N THR A 458 -27.74 -47.73 -5.85
CA THR A 458 -26.51 -46.93 -5.80
C THR A 458 -25.63 -47.12 -7.03
N THR A 459 -25.44 -46.07 -7.83
CA THR A 459 -24.56 -46.03 -9.02
C THR A 459 -23.27 -45.24 -8.78
N GLU A 460 -23.22 -44.39 -7.76
CA GLU A 460 -22.03 -43.61 -7.41
C GLU A 460 -21.74 -43.70 -5.91
N VAL A 461 -20.50 -43.99 -5.55
CA VAL A 461 -20.08 -44.11 -4.15
C VAL A 461 -18.86 -43.24 -3.83
N TYR A 462 -18.91 -42.58 -2.68
CA TYR A 462 -17.91 -41.61 -2.23
C TYR A 462 -17.42 -41.98 -0.83
N PHE A 463 -16.12 -42.11 -0.68
CA PHE A 463 -15.42 -42.24 0.59
C PHE A 463 -14.60 -40.98 0.81
N LEU A 464 -14.95 -40.20 1.83
CA LEU A 464 -14.43 -38.86 2.09
C LEU A 464 -13.81 -38.82 3.48
N ASN A 465 -12.49 -38.65 3.57
CA ASN A 465 -11.75 -38.67 4.84
C ASN A 465 -11.93 -39.95 5.67
N SER A 466 -12.33 -41.04 5.02
CA SER A 466 -12.47 -42.34 5.67
C SER A 466 -11.12 -42.86 6.19
N GLN A 467 -11.13 -43.89 7.02
CA GLN A 467 -9.92 -44.50 7.59
C GLN A 467 -9.61 -45.83 6.89
N ILE A 468 -9.87 -45.92 5.58
CA ILE A 468 -9.75 -47.16 4.80
C ILE A 468 -8.31 -47.26 4.30
N GLU A 469 -7.51 -48.13 4.90
CA GLU A 469 -6.08 -48.24 4.57
C GLU A 469 -5.82 -49.05 3.28
N THR A 470 -6.65 -50.05 2.98
CA THR A 470 -6.45 -50.94 1.83
C THR A 470 -7.78 -51.17 1.10
N ILE A 471 -7.75 -51.11 -0.23
CA ILE A 471 -8.88 -51.55 -1.06
C ILE A 471 -8.66 -53.04 -1.39
N PRO A 472 -9.40 -53.97 -0.76
CA PRO A 472 -9.16 -55.40 -0.90
C PRO A 472 -9.65 -55.92 -2.25
N LYS A 473 -9.17 -57.10 -2.63
CA LYS A 473 -9.64 -57.83 -3.81
C LYS A 473 -11.15 -58.04 -3.72
N LYS A 474 -11.86 -57.83 -4.84
CA LYS A 474 -13.33 -57.95 -4.93
C LYS A 474 -14.10 -57.01 -3.98
N ALA A 475 -13.53 -55.86 -3.61
CA ALA A 475 -14.15 -54.88 -2.70
C ALA A 475 -15.61 -54.51 -3.08
N PHE A 476 -15.91 -54.46 -4.37
CA PHE A 476 -17.22 -54.04 -4.90
C PHE A 476 -17.92 -55.11 -5.75
N PHE A 477 -17.51 -56.38 -5.62
CA PHE A 477 -18.00 -57.47 -6.50
C PHE A 477 -19.52 -57.66 -6.43
N GLU A 478 -20.13 -57.45 -5.27
CA GLU A 478 -21.58 -57.52 -5.06
C GLU A 478 -22.33 -56.26 -5.54
N ASN A 479 -21.63 -55.27 -6.11
CA ASN A 479 -22.18 -53.98 -6.55
C ASN A 479 -21.84 -53.65 -8.03
N PRO A 480 -22.17 -54.53 -8.99
CA PRO A 480 -21.80 -54.38 -10.41
C PRO A 480 -22.48 -53.19 -11.11
N GLN A 481 -23.48 -52.57 -10.48
CA GLN A 481 -24.21 -51.41 -11.01
C GLN A 481 -23.44 -50.08 -10.86
N LEU A 482 -22.30 -50.06 -10.16
CA LEU A 482 -21.54 -48.82 -9.94
C LEU A 482 -20.93 -48.29 -11.25
N GLU A 483 -21.16 -47.01 -11.50
CA GLU A 483 -20.59 -46.26 -12.61
C GLU A 483 -19.42 -45.37 -12.16
N LYS A 484 -19.37 -45.01 -10.87
CA LYS A 484 -18.35 -44.11 -10.33
C LYS A 484 -17.96 -44.44 -8.89
N ILE A 485 -16.66 -44.41 -8.61
CA ILE A 485 -16.09 -44.65 -7.28
C ILE A 485 -15.08 -43.55 -6.96
N GLU A 486 -15.20 -42.92 -5.78
CA GLU A 486 -14.27 -41.91 -5.29
C GLU A 486 -13.74 -42.20 -3.88
N PHE A 487 -12.42 -42.07 -3.70
CA PHE A 487 -11.72 -42.07 -2.42
C PHE A 487 -10.92 -40.77 -2.28
N ILE A 488 -11.40 -39.84 -1.45
CA ILE A 488 -10.79 -38.51 -1.29
C ILE A 488 -10.30 -38.37 0.15
N GLU A 489 -8.99 -38.20 0.32
CA GLU A 489 -8.36 -38.00 1.64
C GLU A 489 -8.63 -39.17 2.62
N SER A 490 -8.87 -40.37 2.08
CA SER A 490 -9.40 -41.58 2.73
C SER A 490 -8.37 -42.54 3.35
N ASN A 491 -7.12 -42.09 3.53
CA ASN A 491 -6.00 -42.87 4.05
C ASN A 491 -5.63 -44.16 3.27
N VAL A 492 -6.03 -44.28 2.01
CA VAL A 492 -5.75 -45.49 1.20
C VAL A 492 -4.25 -45.61 0.89
N ALA A 493 -3.59 -46.58 1.51
CA ALA A 493 -2.16 -46.86 1.34
C ALA A 493 -1.86 -47.94 0.29
N SER A 494 -2.78 -48.88 0.06
CA SER A 494 -2.57 -49.97 -0.91
C SER A 494 -3.86 -50.44 -1.62
N ILE A 495 -3.70 -51.06 -2.79
CA ILE A 495 -4.77 -51.65 -3.59
C ILE A 495 -4.37 -53.08 -3.95
N GLU A 496 -5.22 -54.06 -3.64
CA GLU A 496 -4.95 -55.45 -4.01
C GLU A 496 -5.26 -55.74 -5.49
N PRO A 497 -4.52 -56.65 -6.15
CA PRO A 497 -4.85 -57.10 -7.51
C PRO A 497 -6.27 -57.67 -7.58
N GLY A 498 -7.10 -57.12 -8.48
CA GLY A 498 -8.52 -57.47 -8.60
C GLY A 498 -9.45 -56.73 -7.64
N ALA A 499 -9.01 -55.62 -7.04
CA ALA A 499 -9.87 -54.77 -6.20
C ALA A 499 -11.14 -54.27 -6.90
N LEU A 500 -11.04 -53.96 -8.19
CA LEU A 500 -12.13 -53.45 -9.04
C LEU A 500 -12.78 -54.54 -9.92
N GLU A 501 -12.51 -55.82 -9.65
CA GLU A 501 -13.05 -56.95 -10.42
C GLU A 501 -14.59 -56.97 -10.37
N GLY A 502 -15.22 -57.11 -11.54
CA GLY A 502 -16.68 -57.20 -11.69
C GLY A 502 -17.40 -55.88 -11.98
N LEU A 503 -16.71 -54.75 -11.96
CA LEU A 503 -17.28 -53.41 -12.19
C LEU A 503 -17.41 -53.03 -13.68
N VAL A 504 -18.13 -53.85 -14.45
CA VAL A 504 -18.23 -53.70 -15.92
C VAL A 504 -18.87 -52.39 -16.39
N ASN A 505 -19.64 -51.71 -15.54
CA ASN A 505 -20.30 -50.43 -15.86
C ASN A 505 -19.48 -49.20 -15.43
N LEU A 506 -18.29 -49.40 -14.86
CA LEU A 506 -17.49 -48.30 -14.30
C LEU A 506 -16.99 -47.36 -15.40
N LYS A 507 -17.35 -46.08 -15.28
CA LYS A 507 -16.95 -45.00 -16.20
C LYS A 507 -15.86 -44.13 -15.61
N ALA A 508 -15.80 -43.99 -14.29
CA ALA A 508 -14.81 -43.14 -13.63
C ALA A 508 -14.35 -43.69 -12.27
N VAL A 509 -13.05 -43.55 -12.02
CA VAL A 509 -12.42 -43.85 -10.72
C VAL A 509 -11.57 -42.68 -10.27
N GLU A 510 -11.76 -42.24 -9.03
CA GLU A 510 -10.94 -41.20 -8.39
C GLU A 510 -10.37 -41.69 -7.06
N ILE A 511 -9.04 -41.66 -6.93
CA ILE A 511 -8.32 -41.90 -5.68
C ILE A 511 -7.39 -40.69 -5.50
N THR A 512 -7.78 -39.76 -4.65
CA THR A 512 -7.14 -38.44 -4.51
C THR A 512 -6.71 -38.18 -3.08
N GLY A 513 -5.47 -37.72 -2.87
CA GLY A 513 -5.04 -37.27 -1.55
C GLY A 513 -4.77 -38.41 -0.56
N ASN A 514 -4.37 -39.59 -1.04
CA ASN A 514 -4.11 -40.76 -0.22
C ASN A 514 -2.60 -41.12 -0.20
N PRO A 515 -2.10 -41.86 0.80
CA PRO A 515 -0.69 -42.29 0.85
C PRO A 515 -0.32 -43.42 -0.14
N LEU A 516 -1.07 -43.60 -1.22
CA LEU A 516 -0.92 -44.69 -2.18
C LEU A 516 0.40 -44.61 -2.97
N ALA A 517 1.29 -45.58 -2.77
CA ALA A 517 2.66 -45.57 -3.32
C ALA A 517 2.84 -46.32 -4.65
N THR A 518 2.02 -47.33 -4.92
CA THR A 518 2.07 -48.13 -6.15
C THR A 518 0.66 -48.55 -6.56
N ILE A 519 0.49 -48.90 -7.85
CA ILE A 519 -0.74 -49.51 -8.36
C ILE A 519 -0.33 -50.78 -9.12
N PRO A 520 -0.81 -51.97 -8.70
CA PRO A 520 -0.50 -53.19 -9.41
C PRO A 520 -1.01 -53.18 -10.85
N ALA A 521 -0.19 -53.69 -11.78
CA ALA A 521 -0.63 -53.96 -13.14
C ALA A 521 -1.87 -54.89 -13.14
N GLY A 522 -2.86 -54.58 -13.97
CA GLY A 522 -4.10 -55.33 -14.06
C GLY A 522 -5.20 -54.95 -13.06
N VAL A 523 -5.02 -53.92 -12.21
CA VAL A 523 -6.12 -53.43 -11.35
C VAL A 523 -7.34 -52.95 -12.16
N PHE A 524 -7.09 -52.44 -13.37
CA PHE A 524 -8.12 -51.96 -14.30
C PHE A 524 -8.49 -52.98 -15.38
N LYS A 525 -8.06 -54.24 -15.21
CA LYS A 525 -8.32 -55.29 -16.19
C LYS A 525 -9.84 -55.46 -16.41
N ASP A 526 -10.23 -55.62 -17.68
CA ASP A 526 -11.61 -55.85 -18.12
C ASP A 526 -12.59 -54.67 -17.84
N LEU A 527 -12.09 -53.47 -17.52
CA LEU A 527 -12.88 -52.25 -17.34
C LEU A 527 -13.03 -51.45 -18.64
N GLU A 528 -13.60 -52.07 -19.68
CA GLU A 528 -13.64 -51.50 -21.04
C GLU A 528 -14.44 -50.18 -21.15
N ASN A 529 -15.38 -49.93 -20.24
CA ASN A 529 -16.20 -48.71 -20.22
C ASN A 529 -15.54 -47.52 -19.51
N LEU A 530 -14.34 -47.71 -18.96
CA LEU A 530 -13.66 -46.68 -18.18
C LEU A 530 -13.24 -45.52 -19.09
N GLN A 531 -13.64 -44.30 -18.71
CA GLN A 531 -13.39 -43.08 -19.47
C GLN A 531 -12.41 -42.15 -18.75
N THR A 532 -12.45 -42.12 -17.42
CA THR A 532 -11.67 -41.20 -16.60
C THR A 532 -10.96 -41.91 -15.45
N ILE A 533 -9.66 -41.68 -15.34
CA ILE A 533 -8.83 -42.18 -14.24
C ILE A 533 -8.18 -41.01 -13.52
N VAL A 534 -8.50 -40.83 -12.25
CA VAL A 534 -7.93 -39.76 -11.39
C VAL A 534 -7.16 -40.38 -10.24
N LEU A 535 -5.86 -40.16 -10.21
CA LEU A 535 -4.91 -40.69 -9.22
C LEU A 535 -4.00 -39.56 -8.70
N LYS A 536 -4.52 -38.34 -8.61
CA LYS A 536 -3.76 -37.12 -8.27
C LYS A 536 -3.48 -37.02 -6.76
N ASN A 537 -2.40 -36.34 -6.40
CA ASN A 537 -2.02 -36.09 -5.00
C ASN A 537 -1.87 -37.39 -4.17
N ASN A 538 -1.25 -38.44 -4.73
CA ASN A 538 -0.84 -39.62 -3.97
C ASN A 538 0.69 -39.70 -3.87
N LYS A 539 1.23 -40.91 -3.68
CA LYS A 539 2.65 -41.19 -3.47
C LYS A 539 3.25 -42.10 -4.55
N LEU A 540 2.61 -42.14 -5.74
CA LEU A 540 3.04 -43.01 -6.84
C LEU A 540 4.46 -42.67 -7.30
N ARG A 541 5.31 -43.68 -7.46
CA ARG A 541 6.73 -43.52 -7.88
C ARG A 541 7.03 -43.99 -9.30
N ASN A 542 6.44 -45.11 -9.71
CA ASN A 542 6.70 -45.70 -11.02
C ASN A 542 5.38 -45.99 -11.76
N LEU A 543 5.41 -45.90 -13.08
CA LEU A 543 4.35 -46.42 -13.95
C LEU A 543 4.92 -47.56 -14.80
N GLU A 544 4.40 -48.77 -14.57
CA GLU A 544 4.82 -50.00 -15.23
C GLU A 544 4.05 -50.22 -16.54
N LYS A 545 4.70 -50.88 -17.50
CA LYS A 545 4.06 -51.31 -18.73
C LYS A 545 2.91 -52.28 -18.43
N GLY A 546 1.76 -52.04 -19.06
CA GLY A 546 0.55 -52.86 -18.88
C GLY A 546 -0.38 -52.38 -17.77
N LEU A 547 -0.05 -51.31 -17.03
CA LEU A 547 -0.95 -50.70 -16.04
C LEU A 547 -2.32 -50.32 -16.62
N PHE A 548 -2.32 -49.79 -17.85
CA PHE A 548 -3.53 -49.35 -18.56
C PHE A 548 -3.93 -50.28 -19.71
N GLN A 549 -3.52 -51.54 -19.67
CA GLN A 549 -3.78 -52.51 -20.74
C GLN A 549 -5.28 -52.66 -21.03
N GLY A 550 -5.66 -52.64 -22.31
CA GLY A 550 -7.04 -52.81 -22.79
C GLY A 550 -7.95 -51.58 -22.68
N LEU A 551 -7.49 -50.46 -22.10
CA LEU A 551 -8.34 -49.31 -21.77
C LEU A 551 -8.56 -48.33 -22.93
N LYS A 552 -9.09 -48.84 -24.06
CA LYS A 552 -9.23 -48.07 -25.31
C LYS A 552 -10.18 -46.88 -25.23
N ASN A 553 -11.13 -46.87 -24.30
CA ASN A 553 -12.14 -45.82 -24.16
C ASN A 553 -11.75 -44.69 -23.20
N VAL A 554 -10.56 -44.76 -22.58
CA VAL A 554 -10.10 -43.72 -21.66
C VAL A 554 -9.80 -42.43 -22.42
N ILE A 555 -10.42 -41.35 -21.95
CA ILE A 555 -10.32 -40.00 -22.52
C ILE A 555 -9.35 -39.15 -21.68
N GLU A 556 -9.30 -39.38 -20.36
CA GLU A 556 -8.56 -38.54 -19.43
C GLU A 556 -7.86 -39.32 -18.32
N ILE A 557 -6.57 -39.05 -18.14
CA ILE A 557 -5.76 -39.57 -17.04
C ILE A 557 -5.13 -38.42 -16.26
N ARG A 558 -5.36 -38.39 -14.94
CA ARG A 558 -4.81 -37.39 -14.02
C ARG A 558 -3.89 -38.03 -12.99
N LEU A 559 -2.59 -37.80 -13.13
CA LEU A 559 -1.52 -38.33 -12.29
C LEU A 559 -0.69 -37.23 -11.60
N HIS A 560 -1.18 -36.00 -11.55
CA HIS A 560 -0.41 -34.88 -11.04
C HIS A 560 -0.31 -34.88 -9.50
N GLY A 561 0.81 -34.37 -8.97
CA GLY A 561 1.04 -34.30 -7.52
C GLY A 561 1.44 -35.64 -6.90
N ASN A 562 2.09 -36.51 -7.67
CA ASN A 562 2.67 -37.75 -7.17
C ASN A 562 4.21 -37.60 -7.05
N GLU A 563 4.91 -38.71 -6.84
CA GLU A 563 6.37 -38.78 -6.73
C GLU A 563 6.98 -39.50 -7.96
N ILE A 564 6.31 -39.45 -9.12
CA ILE A 564 6.67 -40.29 -10.28
C ILE A 564 8.01 -39.85 -10.86
N ASP A 565 9.02 -40.71 -10.83
CA ASP A 565 10.35 -40.45 -11.40
C ASP A 565 10.67 -41.32 -12.62
N GLN A 566 10.02 -42.49 -12.75
CA GLN A 566 10.18 -43.41 -13.87
C GLN A 566 8.84 -43.80 -14.52
N ILE A 567 8.82 -43.82 -15.85
CA ILE A 567 7.71 -44.31 -16.68
C ILE A 567 8.29 -45.29 -17.68
N GLU A 568 7.84 -46.55 -17.65
CA GLU A 568 8.30 -47.56 -18.60
C GLU A 568 7.78 -47.27 -20.03
N GLU A 569 8.61 -47.59 -21.02
CA GLU A 569 8.24 -47.43 -22.43
C GLU A 569 7.04 -48.33 -22.79
N GLY A 570 6.08 -47.75 -23.51
CA GLY A 570 4.85 -48.42 -23.90
C GLY A 570 3.73 -48.41 -22.85
N THR A 571 3.91 -47.74 -21.70
CA THR A 571 2.88 -47.61 -20.65
C THR A 571 1.54 -47.07 -21.17
N PHE A 572 1.57 -46.19 -22.18
CA PHE A 572 0.39 -45.50 -22.72
C PHE A 572 -0.07 -46.01 -24.10
N ASP A 573 0.57 -47.03 -24.67
CA ASP A 573 0.43 -47.39 -26.10
C ASP A 573 -1.00 -47.77 -26.54
N GLU A 574 -1.78 -48.39 -25.65
CA GLU A 574 -3.14 -48.88 -25.96
C GLU A 574 -4.24 -47.83 -25.73
N LEU A 575 -3.89 -46.61 -25.29
CA LEU A 575 -4.84 -45.53 -24.96
C LEU A 575 -5.24 -44.72 -26.21
N GLU A 576 -5.84 -45.41 -27.19
CA GLU A 576 -6.13 -44.88 -28.53
C GLU A 576 -7.05 -43.63 -28.54
N ASN A 577 -7.91 -43.47 -27.52
CA ASN A 577 -8.85 -42.35 -27.40
C ASN A 577 -8.42 -41.26 -26.40
N LEU A 578 -7.21 -41.33 -25.87
CA LEU A 578 -6.76 -40.38 -24.85
C LEU A 578 -6.67 -38.96 -25.40
N GLU A 579 -7.39 -38.04 -24.79
CA GLU A 579 -7.37 -36.62 -25.14
C GLU A 579 -6.56 -35.78 -24.14
N ARG A 580 -6.51 -36.19 -22.87
CA ARG A 580 -5.90 -35.41 -21.78
C ARG A 580 -5.01 -36.27 -20.89
N LEU A 581 -3.74 -35.90 -20.82
CA LEU A 581 -2.74 -36.55 -19.97
C LEU A 581 -2.07 -35.53 -19.05
N HIS A 582 -2.24 -35.71 -17.74
CA HIS A 582 -1.70 -34.81 -16.72
C HIS A 582 -0.66 -35.54 -15.87
N LEU A 583 0.62 -35.22 -16.10
CA LEU A 583 1.79 -35.77 -15.41
C LEU A 583 2.56 -34.70 -14.61
N ALA A 584 1.97 -33.53 -14.42
CA ALA A 584 2.60 -32.41 -13.74
C ALA A 584 2.85 -32.65 -12.24
N LYS A 585 3.75 -31.88 -11.60
CA LYS A 585 4.08 -32.01 -10.17
C LYS A 585 4.51 -33.44 -9.82
N ASN A 586 5.52 -33.92 -10.51
CA ASN A 586 6.14 -35.24 -10.31
C ASN A 586 7.67 -35.05 -10.33
N ASN A 587 8.42 -36.16 -10.31
CA ASN A 587 9.89 -36.18 -10.28
C ASN A 587 10.50 -36.62 -11.63
N ILE A 588 9.76 -36.50 -12.74
CA ILE A 588 10.19 -37.00 -14.05
C ILE A 588 11.40 -36.20 -14.53
N SER A 589 12.54 -36.88 -14.71
CA SER A 589 13.82 -36.26 -15.10
C SER A 589 14.09 -36.31 -16.60
N SER A 590 13.51 -37.29 -17.31
CA SER A 590 13.65 -37.44 -18.76
C SER A 590 12.43 -38.16 -19.34
N VAL A 591 12.24 -38.02 -20.65
CA VAL A 591 11.20 -38.70 -21.43
C VAL A 591 11.85 -39.23 -22.71
N SER A 592 11.46 -40.43 -23.15
CA SER A 592 11.92 -40.98 -24.43
C SER A 592 11.16 -40.38 -25.62
N THR A 593 11.72 -40.51 -26.82
CA THR A 593 11.12 -40.04 -28.08
C THR A 593 9.75 -40.65 -28.35
N ASP A 594 9.57 -41.93 -28.03
CA ASP A 594 8.40 -42.70 -28.44
C ASP A 594 7.31 -42.81 -27.39
N LEU A 595 7.53 -42.23 -26.19
CA LEU A 595 6.65 -42.40 -25.01
C LEU A 595 5.17 -42.03 -25.28
N PHE A 596 4.92 -41.05 -26.16
CA PHE A 596 3.58 -40.60 -26.51
C PHE A 596 3.21 -40.89 -27.98
N SER A 597 4.04 -41.66 -28.70
CA SER A 597 3.96 -41.81 -30.16
C SER A 597 2.65 -42.40 -30.68
N LYS A 598 1.91 -43.14 -29.85
CA LYS A 598 0.61 -43.77 -30.19
C LYS A 598 -0.62 -42.91 -29.86
N LEU A 599 -0.45 -41.78 -29.18
CA LEU A 599 -1.55 -40.96 -28.65
C LEU A 599 -2.07 -39.93 -29.67
N ALA A 600 -2.50 -40.37 -30.86
CA ALA A 600 -2.85 -39.47 -31.97
C ALA A 600 -4.02 -38.51 -31.69
N LYS A 601 -4.90 -38.82 -30.72
CA LYS A 601 -6.02 -37.96 -30.30
C LYS A 601 -5.68 -37.00 -29.17
N LEU A 602 -4.45 -37.03 -28.64
CA LEU A 602 -4.05 -36.22 -27.50
C LEU A 602 -4.17 -34.73 -27.84
N GLN A 603 -4.91 -34.00 -27.00
CA GLN A 603 -5.15 -32.57 -27.13
C GLN A 603 -4.42 -31.77 -26.04
N THR A 604 -4.27 -32.34 -24.84
CA THR A 604 -3.66 -31.68 -23.68
C THR A 604 -2.59 -32.57 -23.07
N LEU A 605 -1.36 -32.07 -23.04
CA LEU A 605 -0.23 -32.71 -22.36
C LEU A 605 0.38 -31.76 -21.34
N ARG A 606 0.35 -32.16 -20.06
CA ARG A 606 0.87 -31.35 -18.95
C ARG A 606 2.01 -32.08 -18.24
N LEU A 607 3.19 -31.49 -18.31
CA LEU A 607 4.45 -31.98 -17.72
C LEU A 607 5.10 -30.92 -16.82
N TYR A 608 4.35 -29.88 -16.42
CA TYR A 608 4.89 -28.79 -15.60
C TYR A 608 5.28 -29.24 -14.19
N GLU A 609 6.19 -28.52 -13.52
CA GLU A 609 6.70 -28.86 -12.18
C GLU A 609 7.26 -30.30 -12.13
N ASN A 610 8.19 -30.61 -13.04
CA ASN A 610 8.96 -31.85 -13.08
C ASN A 610 10.47 -31.53 -13.05
N GLN A 611 11.32 -32.51 -13.34
CA GLN A 611 12.78 -32.38 -13.30
C GLN A 611 13.42 -32.43 -14.71
N LEU A 612 12.64 -32.20 -15.77
CA LEU A 612 13.11 -32.32 -17.15
C LEU A 612 14.23 -31.32 -17.46
N THR A 613 15.36 -31.81 -17.96
CA THR A 613 16.50 -30.97 -18.40
C THR A 613 16.48 -30.68 -19.90
N SER A 614 15.84 -31.55 -20.68
CA SER A 614 15.64 -31.40 -22.12
C SER A 614 14.33 -32.09 -22.56
N VAL A 615 13.89 -31.78 -23.79
CA VAL A 615 12.76 -32.46 -24.43
C VAL A 615 13.25 -32.98 -25.80
N PRO A 616 13.08 -34.28 -26.11
CA PRO A 616 13.47 -34.83 -27.41
C PRO A 616 12.75 -34.14 -28.58
N GLU A 617 13.44 -33.96 -29.71
CA GLU A 617 12.91 -33.23 -30.89
C GLU A 617 11.58 -33.80 -31.42
N ASP A 618 11.49 -35.14 -31.52
CA ASP A 618 10.37 -35.82 -32.18
C ASP A 618 9.23 -36.23 -31.23
N ILE A 619 9.28 -35.85 -29.95
CA ILE A 619 8.30 -36.32 -28.95
C ILE A 619 6.85 -35.92 -29.28
N PHE A 620 6.67 -34.84 -30.06
CA PHE A 620 5.36 -34.34 -30.48
C PHE A 620 5.02 -34.69 -31.94
N HIS A 621 5.86 -35.44 -32.65
CA HIS A 621 5.73 -35.69 -34.09
C HIS A 621 4.37 -36.29 -34.47
N ASN A 622 3.86 -37.27 -33.72
CA ASN A 622 2.60 -37.95 -34.00
C ASN A 622 1.37 -37.30 -33.32
N LEU A 623 1.56 -36.25 -32.51
CA LEU A 623 0.48 -35.62 -31.72
C LEU A 623 -0.27 -34.55 -32.53
N THR A 624 -0.90 -34.97 -33.63
CA THR A 624 -1.52 -34.09 -34.64
C THR A 624 -2.73 -33.28 -34.16
N ASN A 625 -3.22 -33.49 -32.93
CA ASN A 625 -4.38 -32.79 -32.36
C ASN A 625 -4.04 -31.96 -31.13
N LEU A 626 -2.75 -31.77 -30.84
CA LEU A 626 -2.28 -31.10 -29.63
C LEU A 626 -2.68 -29.62 -29.63
N LYS A 627 -3.38 -29.20 -28.57
CA LYS A 627 -3.86 -27.84 -28.35
C LYS A 627 -3.16 -27.16 -27.18
N GLU A 628 -2.69 -27.94 -26.20
CA GLU A 628 -2.04 -27.43 -25.00
C GLU A 628 -0.79 -28.27 -24.66
N VAL A 629 0.34 -27.59 -24.52
CA VAL A 629 1.59 -28.15 -23.99
C VAL A 629 2.06 -27.29 -22.82
N ALA A 630 2.17 -27.90 -21.65
CA ALA A 630 2.65 -27.23 -20.45
C ALA A 630 3.94 -27.88 -19.93
N LEU A 631 5.04 -27.14 -20.02
CA LEU A 631 6.39 -27.54 -19.64
C LEU A 631 6.99 -26.64 -18.54
N SER A 632 6.17 -25.77 -17.94
CA SER A 632 6.60 -24.81 -16.93
C SER A 632 7.21 -25.45 -15.69
N GLY A 633 8.11 -24.78 -14.96
CA GLY A 633 8.64 -25.32 -13.70
C GLY A 633 9.52 -26.57 -13.88
N ASN A 634 10.25 -26.66 -14.99
CA ASN A 634 11.24 -27.71 -15.24
C ASN A 634 12.66 -27.12 -15.20
N LYS A 635 13.66 -27.89 -15.64
CA LYS A 635 15.06 -27.49 -15.69
C LYS A 635 15.55 -27.37 -17.14
N LEU A 636 14.66 -27.03 -18.07
CA LEU A 636 14.98 -26.95 -19.50
C LEU A 636 15.99 -25.83 -19.77
N THR A 637 17.12 -26.15 -20.40
CA THR A 637 18.18 -25.17 -20.74
C THR A 637 18.09 -24.66 -22.18
N GLU A 638 17.51 -25.45 -23.08
CA GLU A 638 17.34 -25.16 -24.50
C GLU A 638 16.09 -25.84 -25.09
N LEU A 639 15.70 -25.44 -26.31
CA LEU A 639 14.61 -26.02 -27.08
C LEU A 639 15.08 -26.32 -28.51
N SER A 640 14.73 -27.49 -29.06
CA SER A 640 15.02 -27.80 -30.47
C SER A 640 14.20 -26.89 -31.41
N PRO A 641 14.78 -26.36 -32.50
CA PRO A 641 14.07 -25.53 -33.48
C PRO A 641 12.85 -26.20 -34.13
N LYS A 642 12.81 -27.54 -34.18
CA LYS A 642 11.75 -28.33 -34.83
C LYS A 642 10.80 -29.02 -33.86
N LEU A 643 10.85 -28.65 -32.58
CA LEU A 643 10.07 -29.31 -31.53
C LEU A 643 8.56 -29.37 -31.80
N PHE A 644 7.99 -28.35 -32.47
CA PHE A 644 6.56 -28.29 -32.77
C PHE A 644 6.30 -28.40 -34.29
N PRO A 645 6.04 -29.61 -34.81
CA PRO A 645 5.71 -29.81 -36.22
C PRO A 645 4.28 -29.35 -36.57
N HIS A 646 3.32 -29.48 -35.63
CA HIS A 646 1.89 -29.16 -35.83
C HIS A 646 1.48 -27.90 -35.07
N LYS A 647 1.75 -26.72 -35.63
CA LYS A 647 1.52 -25.41 -34.99
C LYS A 647 0.10 -24.86 -35.17
N ASP A 648 -0.63 -25.37 -36.14
CA ASP A 648 -1.94 -24.90 -36.62
C ASP A 648 -3.07 -25.05 -35.58
N LYS A 649 -2.94 -25.98 -34.64
CA LYS A 649 -3.93 -26.24 -33.59
C LYS A 649 -3.52 -25.77 -32.20
N LEU A 650 -2.25 -25.42 -31.98
CA LEU A 650 -1.74 -25.12 -30.65
C LEU A 650 -2.33 -23.79 -30.13
N VAL A 651 -3.04 -23.87 -29.01
CA VAL A 651 -3.72 -22.73 -28.36
C VAL A 651 -2.93 -22.22 -27.17
N LYS A 652 -2.25 -23.10 -26.44
CA LYS A 652 -1.51 -22.76 -25.23
C LYS A 652 -0.15 -23.45 -25.19
N LEU A 653 0.89 -22.66 -24.93
CA LEU A 653 2.25 -23.12 -24.74
C LEU A 653 2.83 -22.46 -23.50
N ASN A 654 3.09 -23.25 -22.46
CA ASN A 654 3.61 -22.74 -21.20
C ASN A 654 5.06 -23.19 -20.99
N LEU A 655 5.98 -22.24 -20.92
CA LEU A 655 7.43 -22.47 -20.77
C LEU A 655 8.04 -21.69 -19.59
N GLU A 656 7.22 -20.98 -18.80
CA GLU A 656 7.71 -20.22 -17.64
C GLU A 656 8.45 -21.07 -16.59
N ASN A 657 9.29 -20.43 -15.77
CA ASN A 657 10.01 -21.09 -14.68
C ASN A 657 10.87 -22.27 -15.18
N ASN A 658 11.75 -22.00 -16.14
CA ASN A 658 12.74 -22.93 -16.67
C ASN A 658 14.14 -22.27 -16.63
N LEU A 659 15.15 -22.92 -17.21
CA LEU A 659 16.53 -22.42 -17.23
C LEU A 659 16.95 -21.96 -18.63
N LEU A 660 16.00 -21.62 -19.50
CA LEU A 660 16.26 -21.25 -20.90
C LEU A 660 17.12 -20.00 -20.97
N THR A 661 18.23 -20.05 -21.72
CA THR A 661 19.17 -18.92 -21.87
C THR A 661 18.99 -18.15 -23.17
N THR A 662 18.44 -18.81 -24.20
CA THR A 662 18.10 -18.26 -25.51
C THR A 662 16.93 -19.03 -26.13
N LEU A 663 16.41 -18.56 -27.26
CA LEU A 663 15.36 -19.21 -28.05
C LEU A 663 15.81 -19.33 -29.51
N PRO A 664 15.41 -20.40 -30.23
CA PRO A 664 15.70 -20.52 -31.64
C PRO A 664 15.07 -19.37 -32.47
N PRO A 665 15.71 -18.93 -33.57
CA PRO A 665 15.08 -18.03 -34.53
C PRO A 665 13.81 -18.65 -35.12
N GLN A 666 12.81 -17.82 -35.43
CA GLN A 666 11.53 -18.17 -36.04
C GLN A 666 10.68 -19.17 -35.22
N PHE A 667 11.01 -19.35 -33.93
CA PHE A 667 10.40 -20.40 -33.12
C PHE A 667 8.88 -20.22 -32.96
N PHE A 668 8.38 -18.98 -32.89
CA PHE A 668 6.96 -18.67 -32.76
C PHE A 668 6.33 -18.14 -34.06
N VAL A 669 6.89 -18.52 -35.22
CA VAL A 669 6.28 -18.26 -36.53
C VAL A 669 5.22 -19.33 -36.83
N ASP A 670 4.10 -18.92 -37.44
CA ASP A 670 2.96 -19.75 -37.86
C ASP A 670 2.15 -20.43 -36.73
N PHE A 671 1.87 -19.69 -35.65
CA PHE A 671 0.97 -20.13 -34.57
C PHE A 671 -0.38 -19.38 -34.60
N PRO A 672 -1.29 -19.67 -35.55
CA PRO A 672 -2.50 -18.88 -35.79
C PRO A 672 -3.55 -18.98 -34.66
N GLN A 673 -3.48 -20.03 -33.83
CA GLN A 673 -4.45 -20.28 -32.76
C GLN A 673 -3.94 -19.93 -31.36
N LEU A 674 -2.66 -19.55 -31.23
CA LEU A 674 -2.00 -19.38 -29.94
C LEU A 674 -2.56 -18.17 -29.20
N LYS A 675 -3.14 -18.45 -28.04
CA LYS A 675 -3.77 -17.48 -27.11
C LYS A 675 -2.94 -17.26 -25.87
N THR A 676 -2.16 -18.26 -25.45
CA THR A 676 -1.38 -18.22 -24.22
C THR A 676 0.03 -18.68 -24.52
N LEU A 677 0.98 -17.79 -24.23
CA LEU A 677 2.42 -18.05 -24.29
C LEU A 677 3.04 -17.52 -23.00
N THR A 678 3.71 -18.39 -22.23
CA THR A 678 4.42 -17.98 -21.00
C THR A 678 5.91 -18.22 -21.14
N LEU A 679 6.71 -17.19 -20.88
CA LEU A 679 8.17 -17.19 -21.02
C LEU A 679 8.89 -16.56 -19.81
N GLN A 680 8.14 -16.00 -18.85
CA GLN A 680 8.67 -15.42 -17.63
C GLN A 680 9.45 -16.41 -16.77
N LYS A 681 10.29 -15.92 -15.85
CA LYS A 681 11.09 -16.76 -14.94
C LYS A 681 11.99 -17.74 -15.70
N ASN A 682 12.72 -17.23 -16.68
CA ASN A 682 13.77 -17.97 -17.38
C ASN A 682 15.11 -17.23 -17.24
N ASN A 683 16.15 -17.71 -17.89
CA ASN A 683 17.48 -17.09 -17.88
C ASN A 683 17.79 -16.38 -19.21
N LEU A 684 16.76 -15.95 -19.95
CA LEU A 684 16.92 -15.39 -21.29
C LEU A 684 17.77 -14.12 -21.23
N ARG A 685 18.91 -14.12 -21.94
CA ARG A 685 19.82 -12.97 -21.99
C ARG A 685 19.56 -12.06 -23.19
N THR A 686 19.14 -12.67 -24.30
CA THR A 686 18.81 -11.99 -25.56
C THR A 686 17.65 -12.71 -26.25
N LEU A 687 17.00 -12.03 -27.19
CA LEU A 687 15.99 -12.62 -28.08
C LEU A 687 16.45 -12.45 -29.54
N PRO A 688 16.22 -13.44 -30.43
CA PRO A 688 16.58 -13.31 -31.83
C PRO A 688 15.67 -12.28 -32.55
N PRO A 689 16.16 -11.52 -33.55
CA PRO A 689 15.39 -10.47 -34.22
C PRO A 689 14.09 -10.94 -34.89
N VAL A 690 14.08 -12.17 -35.41
CA VAL A 690 12.91 -12.79 -36.05
C VAL A 690 12.43 -13.93 -35.19
N LEU A 691 11.87 -13.63 -34.01
CA LEU A 691 11.35 -14.63 -33.09
C LEU A 691 9.85 -14.91 -33.32
N PHE A 692 9.07 -13.85 -33.51
CA PHE A 692 7.62 -13.89 -33.60
C PHE A 692 7.13 -13.73 -35.04
N GLY A 693 6.11 -14.49 -35.41
CA GLY A 693 5.24 -14.18 -36.55
C GLY A 693 3.95 -13.49 -36.07
N THR A 694 2.96 -13.37 -36.96
CA THR A 694 1.64 -12.86 -36.59
C THR A 694 0.93 -13.82 -35.62
N LEU A 695 0.62 -13.35 -34.41
CA LEU A 695 -0.10 -14.12 -33.39
C LEU A 695 -1.48 -13.47 -33.12
N PRO A 696 -2.49 -13.72 -33.97
CA PRO A 696 -3.72 -12.92 -34.00
C PRO A 696 -4.61 -13.07 -32.77
N LYS A 697 -4.38 -14.09 -31.94
CA LYS A 697 -5.17 -14.35 -30.72
C LYS A 697 -4.43 -14.05 -29.43
N LEU A 698 -3.17 -13.64 -29.49
CA LEU A 698 -2.36 -13.32 -28.31
C LEU A 698 -2.61 -11.86 -27.90
N SER A 699 -3.13 -11.65 -26.70
CA SER A 699 -3.44 -10.31 -26.17
C SER A 699 -2.49 -9.86 -25.05
N SER A 700 -1.69 -10.77 -24.51
CA SER A 700 -0.78 -10.49 -23.40
C SER A 700 0.49 -11.31 -23.57
N LEU A 701 1.64 -10.67 -23.34
CA LEU A 701 2.94 -11.33 -23.35
C LEU A 701 3.73 -10.90 -22.10
N SER A 702 4.30 -11.87 -21.40
CA SER A 702 5.23 -11.61 -20.29
C SER A 702 6.59 -12.23 -20.58
N LEU A 703 7.61 -11.40 -20.47
CA LEU A 703 9.03 -11.75 -20.48
C LEU A 703 9.68 -11.37 -19.13
N SER A 704 8.87 -11.18 -18.08
CA SER A 704 9.34 -10.75 -16.78
C SER A 704 10.23 -11.79 -16.11
N GLU A 705 11.06 -11.38 -15.15
CA GLU A 705 11.95 -12.30 -14.41
C GLU A 705 12.86 -13.09 -15.37
N ASN A 706 13.53 -12.36 -16.27
CA ASN A 706 14.57 -12.88 -17.16
C ASN A 706 15.86 -12.07 -16.96
N ASN A 707 16.87 -12.33 -17.80
CA ASN A 707 18.14 -11.61 -17.78
C ASN A 707 18.31 -10.68 -19.00
N LEU A 708 17.21 -10.16 -19.56
CA LEU A 708 17.25 -9.30 -20.75
C LEU A 708 17.82 -7.92 -20.41
N SER A 709 18.72 -7.41 -21.24
CA SER A 709 19.28 -6.05 -21.13
C SER A 709 18.97 -5.16 -22.33
N THR A 710 18.66 -5.77 -23.48
CA THR A 710 18.32 -5.09 -24.74
C THR A 710 17.29 -5.92 -25.52
N LEU A 711 16.60 -5.29 -26.47
CA LEU A 711 15.67 -5.95 -27.40
C LEU A 711 16.06 -5.63 -28.84
N PRO A 712 15.90 -6.56 -29.80
CA PRO A 712 16.03 -6.25 -31.22
C PRO A 712 14.97 -5.25 -31.69
N LYS A 713 15.34 -4.38 -32.64
CA LYS A 713 14.42 -3.48 -33.33
C LYS A 713 13.30 -4.28 -34.01
N GLY A 714 12.06 -3.80 -33.86
CA GLY A 714 10.89 -4.38 -34.54
C GLY A 714 10.49 -5.79 -34.08
N LEU A 715 11.04 -6.29 -32.96
CA LEU A 715 10.76 -7.63 -32.44
C LEU A 715 9.25 -7.90 -32.28
N PHE A 716 8.50 -6.88 -31.85
CA PHE A 716 7.07 -6.99 -31.57
C PHE A 716 6.17 -6.49 -32.70
N SER A 717 6.73 -6.02 -33.81
CA SER A 717 5.94 -5.46 -34.92
C SER A 717 4.87 -6.42 -35.47
N PRO A 718 5.09 -7.75 -35.54
CA PRO A 718 4.03 -8.69 -35.94
C PRO A 718 2.88 -8.87 -34.92
N LEU A 719 3.00 -8.35 -33.70
CA LEU A 719 2.11 -8.64 -32.57
C LEU A 719 1.03 -7.56 -32.34
N GLU A 720 0.36 -7.12 -33.41
CA GLU A 720 -0.59 -5.99 -33.43
C GLU A 720 -1.77 -6.09 -32.43
N LYS A 721 -2.09 -7.30 -31.93
CA LYS A 721 -3.22 -7.54 -31.02
C LYS A 721 -2.83 -7.51 -29.54
N ILE A 722 -1.55 -7.34 -29.21
CA ILE A 722 -1.07 -7.27 -27.83
C ILE A 722 -1.64 -6.03 -27.14
N LYS A 723 -2.23 -6.25 -25.96
CA LYS A 723 -2.76 -5.21 -25.06
C LYS A 723 -1.94 -5.03 -23.80
N LYS A 724 -1.20 -6.07 -23.40
CA LYS A 724 -0.40 -6.09 -22.18
C LYS A 724 0.99 -6.65 -22.45
N LEU A 725 2.01 -5.92 -22.04
CA LEU A 725 3.41 -6.33 -22.17
C LEU A 725 4.09 -6.17 -20.81
N ASP A 726 4.68 -7.26 -20.33
CA ASP A 726 5.41 -7.30 -19.06
C ASP A 726 6.89 -7.60 -19.29
N LEU A 727 7.72 -6.59 -19.02
CA LEU A 727 9.18 -6.61 -19.09
C LEU A 727 9.82 -6.40 -17.70
N SER A 728 9.03 -6.49 -16.63
CA SER A 728 9.49 -6.25 -15.26
C SER A 728 10.55 -7.26 -14.80
N LYS A 729 11.37 -6.90 -13.80
CA LYS A 729 12.41 -7.79 -13.23
C LYS A 729 13.38 -8.34 -14.29
N ASN A 730 13.93 -7.44 -15.10
CA ASN A 730 15.01 -7.71 -16.06
C ASN A 730 16.22 -6.79 -15.77
N HIS A 731 17.18 -6.67 -16.68
CA HIS A 731 18.36 -5.80 -16.55
C HIS A 731 18.39 -4.67 -17.58
N PHE A 732 17.23 -4.15 -17.98
CA PHE A 732 17.18 -2.99 -18.89
C PHE A 732 17.78 -1.76 -18.22
N VAL A 733 18.72 -1.08 -18.92
CA VAL A 733 19.41 0.12 -18.43
C VAL A 733 18.89 1.40 -19.11
N THR A 734 18.48 1.28 -20.37
CA THR A 734 17.85 2.36 -21.15
C THR A 734 16.68 1.79 -21.94
N MET A 735 15.75 2.66 -22.31
CA MET A 735 14.57 2.29 -23.09
C MET A 735 14.49 3.16 -24.35
N SER A 736 14.37 2.51 -25.52
CA SER A 736 14.27 3.16 -26.83
C SER A 736 12.90 2.91 -27.46
N ALA A 737 12.42 3.89 -28.24
CA ALA A 737 11.16 3.78 -28.98
C ALA A 737 11.13 2.59 -29.95
N GLU A 738 12.28 2.22 -30.52
CA GLU A 738 12.40 1.11 -31.50
C GLU A 738 12.02 -0.26 -30.92
N TYR A 739 12.07 -0.42 -29.59
CA TYR A 739 11.64 -1.66 -28.93
C TYR A 739 10.13 -1.87 -29.02
N PHE A 740 9.36 -0.80 -29.20
CA PHE A 740 7.89 -0.81 -29.13
C PHE A 740 7.21 -0.65 -30.49
N GLU A 741 7.97 -0.65 -31.58
CA GLU A 741 7.47 -0.51 -32.94
C GLU A 741 6.37 -1.55 -33.25
N GLY A 742 5.20 -1.07 -33.65
CA GLY A 742 4.01 -1.89 -33.95
C GLY A 742 3.07 -2.18 -32.77
N LEU A 743 3.36 -1.67 -31.56
CA LEU A 743 2.53 -1.85 -30.36
C LEU A 743 1.51 -0.72 -30.12
N GLY A 744 0.99 -0.09 -31.19
CA GLY A 744 0.06 1.03 -31.06
C GLY A 744 -1.25 0.75 -30.30
N GLY A 745 -1.61 -0.53 -30.19
CA GLY A 745 -2.77 -1.01 -29.43
C GLY A 745 -2.51 -1.32 -27.95
N LEU A 746 -1.27 -1.18 -27.45
CA LEU A 746 -0.87 -1.56 -26.10
C LEU A 746 -1.52 -0.65 -25.05
N THR A 747 -2.10 -1.25 -24.01
CA THR A 747 -2.81 -0.54 -22.94
C THR A 747 -2.09 -0.57 -21.59
N GLU A 748 -1.27 -1.60 -21.37
CA GLU A 748 -0.52 -1.81 -20.13
C GLU A 748 0.92 -2.21 -20.45
N LEU A 749 1.88 -1.45 -19.92
CA LEU A 749 3.32 -1.70 -20.00
C LEU A 749 3.90 -1.74 -18.59
N LYS A 750 4.62 -2.82 -18.29
CA LYS A 750 5.29 -3.02 -17.01
C LYS A 750 6.79 -3.11 -17.20
N LEU A 751 7.50 -2.25 -16.49
CA LEU A 751 8.95 -2.08 -16.53
C LEU A 751 9.55 -2.03 -15.12
N GLU A 752 8.75 -2.31 -14.07
CA GLU A 752 9.21 -2.25 -12.70
C GLU A 752 10.36 -3.23 -12.40
N ASN A 753 11.20 -2.91 -11.41
CA ASN A 753 12.35 -3.74 -11.00
C ASN A 753 13.35 -3.99 -12.13
N ASN A 754 13.67 -2.97 -12.92
CA ASN A 754 14.78 -2.98 -13.88
C ASN A 754 15.92 -2.07 -13.37
N LYS A 755 16.90 -1.76 -14.23
CA LYS A 755 18.04 -0.86 -13.92
C LYS A 755 17.98 0.42 -14.75
N ILE A 756 16.78 0.86 -15.11
CA ILE A 756 16.60 1.92 -16.11
C ILE A 756 17.07 3.25 -15.52
N HIS A 757 18.13 3.84 -16.08
CA HIS A 757 18.70 5.12 -15.64
C HIS A 757 18.17 6.33 -16.40
N SER A 758 17.70 6.15 -17.65
CA SER A 758 17.11 7.22 -18.45
C SER A 758 16.05 6.65 -19.38
N LEU A 759 15.08 7.51 -19.70
CA LEU A 759 14.10 7.28 -20.74
C LEU A 759 14.38 8.25 -21.88
N ASP A 760 14.33 7.77 -23.12
CA ASP A 760 14.44 8.66 -24.28
C ASP A 760 13.19 9.56 -24.41
N ALA A 761 13.33 10.71 -25.06
CA ALA A 761 12.25 11.71 -25.18
C ALA A 761 11.04 11.20 -25.99
N ASP A 762 11.23 10.19 -26.84
CA ASP A 762 10.24 9.63 -27.75
C ASP A 762 9.90 8.16 -27.41
N VAL A 763 10.39 7.62 -26.29
CA VAL A 763 10.26 6.18 -25.96
C VAL A 763 8.80 5.67 -25.97
N PHE A 764 7.82 6.54 -25.69
CA PHE A 764 6.40 6.20 -25.68
C PHE A 764 5.63 6.64 -26.94
N HIS A 765 6.32 7.16 -27.95
CA HIS A 765 5.71 7.61 -29.22
C HIS A 765 4.89 6.51 -29.90
N GLU A 766 5.42 5.27 -29.90
CA GLU A 766 4.77 4.10 -30.49
C GLU A 766 3.61 3.53 -29.65
N LEU A 767 3.29 4.14 -28.50
CA LEU A 767 2.32 3.62 -27.52
C LEU A 767 1.12 4.56 -27.24
N PRO A 768 0.39 5.07 -28.25
CA PRO A 768 -0.70 6.05 -28.08
C PRO A 768 -1.95 5.53 -27.34
N SER A 769 -2.03 4.23 -27.07
CA SER A 769 -3.12 3.58 -26.33
C SER A 769 -2.78 3.29 -24.87
N LEU A 770 -1.58 3.66 -24.40
CA LEU A 770 -1.10 3.27 -23.08
C LEU A 770 -1.89 3.97 -21.96
N THR A 771 -2.45 3.18 -21.06
CA THR A 771 -3.28 3.65 -19.93
C THR A 771 -2.68 3.28 -18.57
N THR A 772 -1.83 2.27 -18.55
CA THR A 772 -1.16 1.76 -17.35
C THR A 772 0.32 1.66 -17.66
N LEU A 773 1.14 2.39 -16.92
CA LEU A 773 2.59 2.33 -16.99
C LEU A 773 3.15 2.09 -15.59
N ARG A 774 3.94 1.04 -15.43
CA ARG A 774 4.62 0.73 -14.16
C ARG A 774 6.13 0.85 -14.34
N LEU A 775 6.74 1.75 -13.59
CA LEU A 775 8.17 2.06 -13.64
C LEU A 775 8.86 1.92 -12.27
N ALA A 776 8.12 1.45 -11.26
CA ALA A 776 8.60 1.32 -9.88
C ALA A 776 9.94 0.55 -9.77
N HIS A 777 10.75 0.86 -8.76
CA HIS A 777 12.02 0.15 -8.49
C HIS A 777 12.96 0.12 -9.71
N ASN A 778 13.18 1.27 -10.35
CA ASN A 778 14.23 1.50 -11.35
C ASN A 778 15.23 2.53 -10.80
N ASP A 779 16.29 2.80 -11.54
CA ASP A 779 17.35 3.73 -11.13
C ASP A 779 17.29 5.05 -11.93
N LEU A 780 16.08 5.58 -12.18
CA LEU A 780 15.83 6.66 -13.15
C LEU A 780 16.49 7.98 -12.73
N ARG A 781 17.57 8.37 -13.37
CA ARG A 781 18.32 9.59 -13.02
C ARG A 781 17.73 10.86 -13.64
N THR A 782 17.16 10.75 -14.84
CA THR A 782 16.64 11.87 -15.63
C THR A 782 15.31 11.50 -16.29
N LEU A 783 14.41 12.47 -16.40
CA LEU A 783 13.18 12.39 -17.19
C LEU A 783 13.18 13.56 -18.18
N PRO A 784 13.31 13.33 -19.49
CA PRO A 784 13.11 14.39 -20.48
C PRO A 784 11.70 14.98 -20.34
N GLY A 785 11.57 16.31 -20.40
CA GLY A 785 10.30 17.02 -20.17
C GLY A 785 9.16 16.60 -21.09
N ASP A 786 9.48 16.08 -22.27
CA ASP A 786 8.53 15.73 -23.33
C ASP A 786 8.25 14.22 -23.43
N THR A 787 8.93 13.37 -22.63
CA THR A 787 8.82 11.90 -22.70
C THR A 787 7.40 11.38 -22.60
N PHE A 788 6.56 12.03 -21.79
CA PHE A 788 5.16 11.62 -21.57
C PHE A 788 4.16 12.39 -22.43
N GLN A 789 4.60 13.34 -23.26
CA GLN A 789 3.74 14.14 -24.14
C GLN A 789 2.82 13.28 -25.04
N PRO A 790 3.29 12.16 -25.64
CA PRO A 790 2.42 11.29 -26.43
C PRO A 790 1.25 10.68 -25.64
N LEU A 791 1.31 10.66 -24.30
CA LEU A 791 0.33 10.03 -23.41
C LEU A 791 -0.67 11.04 -22.79
N GLN A 792 -0.44 12.35 -22.95
CA GLN A 792 -1.14 13.43 -22.24
C GLN A 792 -2.64 13.58 -22.57
N GLN A 793 -3.10 13.19 -23.76
CA GLN A 793 -4.52 13.36 -24.15
C GLN A 793 -5.48 12.42 -23.40
N LYS A 794 -4.97 11.38 -22.71
CA LYS A 794 -5.79 10.37 -22.03
C LYS A 794 -5.56 10.25 -20.52
N TRP A 795 -4.54 10.89 -19.95
CA TRP A 795 -4.19 10.78 -18.54
C TRP A 795 -4.75 11.96 -17.73
N ALA A 796 -5.73 11.74 -16.85
CA ALA A 796 -6.27 12.76 -15.94
C ALA A 796 -5.43 12.87 -14.64
N ALA A 797 -5.38 14.07 -14.03
CA ALA A 797 -4.51 14.40 -12.89
C ALA A 797 -4.83 13.60 -11.60
N PRO A 798 -3.80 13.18 -10.82
CA PRO A 798 -3.98 12.42 -9.57
C PRO A 798 -4.30 13.27 -8.33
N ARG A 799 -4.94 12.65 -7.33
CA ARG A 799 -5.10 13.21 -5.97
C ARG A 799 -3.96 12.71 -5.07
N ILE A 800 -3.43 13.59 -4.24
CA ILE A 800 -2.42 13.28 -3.21
C ILE A 800 -3.15 12.96 -1.90
N THR A 801 -2.86 11.80 -1.29
CA THR A 801 -3.25 11.47 0.09
C THR A 801 -2.00 11.25 0.94
N TYR A 802 -2.04 11.68 2.21
CA TYR A 802 -0.92 11.72 3.17
C TYR A 802 -0.49 10.36 3.72
N GLU A 803 -0.22 9.39 2.84
CA GLU A 803 0.55 8.20 3.17
C GLU A 803 1.63 8.06 2.11
N ALA A 804 2.89 8.27 2.51
CA ALA A 804 4.02 8.22 1.60
C ALA A 804 4.17 6.81 1.02
N THR A 805 3.80 6.64 -0.25
CA THR A 805 4.38 5.78 -1.32
C THR A 805 3.43 5.51 -2.50
N ARG A 806 2.19 6.01 -2.49
CA ARG A 806 1.23 5.80 -3.59
C ARG A 806 0.69 7.10 -4.18
N LEU A 807 0.87 7.26 -5.49
CA LEU A 807 0.07 8.17 -6.32
C LEU A 807 -1.11 7.37 -6.90
N GLU A 808 -2.36 7.72 -6.56
CA GLU A 808 -3.55 7.13 -7.19
C GLU A 808 -4.27 8.18 -8.07
N PRO A 809 -4.27 8.02 -9.41
CA PRO A 809 -5.12 8.81 -10.29
C PRO A 809 -6.54 8.28 -10.37
N ILE A 810 -7.50 9.18 -10.55
CA ILE A 810 -8.89 8.82 -10.84
C ILE A 810 -8.93 8.27 -12.28
N GLY A 811 -9.09 6.95 -12.43
CA GLY A 811 -9.41 6.29 -13.71
C GLY A 811 -8.24 5.69 -14.51
N HIS A 812 -6.98 6.03 -14.22
CA HIS A 812 -5.77 5.48 -14.86
C HIS A 812 -4.71 5.12 -13.82
N LYS A 813 -3.95 4.03 -13.99
CA LYS A 813 -3.04 3.48 -12.98
C LYS A 813 -1.58 3.67 -13.39
N ILE A 814 -0.92 4.70 -12.89
CA ILE A 814 0.55 4.78 -12.89
C ILE A 814 0.99 4.40 -11.48
N THR A 815 1.81 3.37 -11.36
CA THR A 815 2.40 2.98 -10.08
C THR A 815 3.90 3.19 -10.19
N VAL A 816 4.39 4.25 -9.55
CA VAL A 816 5.82 4.49 -9.37
C VAL A 816 6.09 4.41 -7.87
N GLU A 817 6.47 3.22 -7.41
CA GLU A 817 6.91 2.96 -6.05
C GLU A 817 8.46 2.95 -6.05
N ASN A 818 9.09 3.38 -4.95
CA ASN A 818 10.55 3.41 -4.79
C ASN A 818 11.33 4.34 -5.76
N MET A 819 10.79 5.52 -6.05
CA MET A 819 11.58 6.60 -6.64
C MET A 819 12.61 7.14 -5.63
N SER A 820 13.80 7.51 -6.09
CA SER A 820 14.68 8.36 -5.28
C SER A 820 14.01 9.72 -5.01
N ARG A 821 14.38 10.42 -3.92
CA ARG A 821 13.73 11.68 -3.51
C ARG A 821 13.74 12.78 -4.60
N GLY A 822 14.68 12.74 -5.56
CA GLY A 822 14.73 13.65 -6.72
C GLY A 822 13.87 13.21 -7.92
N GLU A 823 13.52 11.94 -8.01
CA GLU A 823 12.68 11.36 -9.07
C GLU A 823 11.20 11.59 -8.80
N ALA A 824 10.79 11.37 -7.55
CA ALA A 824 9.46 11.77 -7.09
C ALA A 824 9.27 13.28 -7.28
N PHE A 825 10.32 14.09 -7.07
CA PHE A 825 10.32 15.53 -7.32
C PHE A 825 10.05 15.87 -8.79
N ALA A 826 10.77 15.27 -9.74
CA ALA A 826 10.60 15.53 -11.18
C ALA A 826 9.23 15.08 -11.72
N LEU A 827 8.73 13.92 -11.27
CA LEU A 827 7.40 13.42 -11.65
C LEU A 827 6.27 14.25 -11.01
N LEU A 828 6.44 14.69 -9.75
CA LEU A 828 5.48 15.55 -9.06
C LEU A 828 5.46 16.96 -9.65
N LEU A 829 6.60 17.51 -10.07
CA LEU A 829 6.69 18.80 -10.77
C LEU A 829 5.96 18.74 -12.12
N TRP A 830 6.10 17.64 -12.88
CA TRP A 830 5.38 17.42 -14.13
C TRP A 830 3.85 17.26 -13.93
N LEU A 831 3.41 16.56 -12.88
CA LEU A 831 1.99 16.38 -12.56
C LEU A 831 1.31 17.64 -12.00
N LEU A 832 2.07 18.54 -11.36
CA LEU A 832 1.57 19.80 -10.78
C LEU A 832 1.54 20.95 -11.79
N VAL A 833 2.34 20.89 -12.86
CA VAL A 833 2.28 21.84 -13.97
C VAL A 833 1.20 21.38 -14.95
N LYS A 834 -0.04 21.85 -14.75
CA LYS A 834 -1.08 21.75 -15.78
C LYS A 834 -0.60 22.49 -17.05
N PRO A 835 -0.58 21.85 -18.24
CA PRO A 835 -0.55 22.58 -19.51
C PRO A 835 -1.91 23.19 -19.87
N SER A 836 -2.94 23.04 -19.02
CA SER A 836 -4.34 23.29 -19.39
C SER A 836 -4.88 24.69 -19.07
N LEU A 837 -4.02 25.70 -18.85
CA LEU A 837 -4.46 27.10 -18.72
C LEU A 837 -3.55 28.12 -19.44
N CYS A 838 -2.84 27.71 -20.50
CA CYS A 838 -2.06 28.66 -21.31
C CYS A 838 -2.77 28.97 -22.64
N GLN A 839 -3.14 30.24 -22.84
CA GLN A 839 -3.42 30.75 -24.18
C GLN A 839 -2.12 30.86 -25.00
N PRO A 840 -2.16 30.84 -26.34
CA PRO A 840 -1.01 30.49 -27.19
C PRO A 840 0.13 31.51 -27.25
N GLU A 841 0.04 32.68 -26.61
CA GLU A 841 1.03 33.77 -26.80
C GLU A 841 1.97 34.00 -25.61
N GLU A 842 1.68 33.48 -24.41
CA GLU A 842 2.56 33.62 -23.23
C GLU A 842 3.51 32.42 -22.99
N CYS A 843 3.43 31.38 -23.81
CA CYS A 843 4.28 30.18 -23.71
C CYS A 843 5.66 30.30 -24.40
N LYS A 844 6.13 31.50 -24.73
CA LYS A 844 7.50 31.68 -25.26
C LYS A 844 8.59 31.55 -24.19
N ASP A 845 8.28 31.83 -22.93
CA ASP A 845 9.29 31.99 -21.88
C ASP A 845 9.51 30.74 -21.00
N GLN A 846 8.58 29.79 -20.96
CA GLN A 846 8.74 28.56 -20.15
C GLN A 846 9.46 27.40 -20.87
N CYS A 847 9.71 27.52 -22.18
CA CYS A 847 10.43 26.51 -22.98
C CYS A 847 11.97 26.65 -22.95
N ASN A 848 12.49 27.58 -22.13
CA ASN A 848 13.88 28.05 -22.13
C ASN A 848 14.64 27.63 -20.86
N ARG A 849 14.10 26.70 -20.06
CA ARG A 849 14.74 26.20 -18.83
C ARG A 849 15.29 24.79 -19.05
N GLN A 850 16.48 24.52 -18.52
CA GLN A 850 17.08 23.20 -18.58
C GLN A 850 17.62 22.78 -17.20
N MET A 851 17.28 21.56 -16.76
CA MET A 851 17.61 21.07 -15.42
C MET A 851 18.40 19.77 -15.49
N PHE A 852 19.37 19.65 -14.59
CA PHE A 852 20.30 18.54 -14.45
C PHE A 852 20.33 18.07 -12.99
N SER A 853 20.32 16.74 -12.78
CA SER A 853 20.19 16.13 -11.46
C SER A 853 21.49 15.42 -11.00
N SER A 854 21.39 14.58 -9.96
CA SER A 854 22.49 13.89 -9.29
C SER A 854 23.36 12.96 -10.13
N SER A 855 23.01 12.75 -11.40
CA SER A 855 23.78 11.94 -12.33
C SER A 855 24.84 12.69 -13.12
N VAL A 856 24.80 14.01 -13.09
CA VAL A 856 25.71 14.84 -13.89
C VAL A 856 27.01 15.02 -13.12
N THR A 857 28.10 14.54 -13.70
CA THR A 857 29.48 14.70 -13.17
C THR A 857 30.22 15.83 -13.88
N ASP A 858 29.74 16.27 -15.05
CA ASP A 858 30.35 17.32 -15.89
C ASP A 858 29.29 18.23 -16.50
N ILE A 859 29.66 19.50 -16.73
CA ILE A 859 28.77 20.49 -17.36
C ILE A 859 28.65 20.18 -18.87
N PRO A 860 27.43 19.99 -19.41
CA PRO A 860 27.24 19.76 -20.84
C PRO A 860 27.73 20.95 -21.68
N ARG A 861 28.55 20.68 -22.70
CA ARG A 861 29.13 21.73 -23.54
C ARG A 861 28.07 22.54 -24.30
N VAL A 862 27.02 21.89 -24.80
CA VAL A 862 25.96 22.53 -25.60
C VAL A 862 24.61 22.25 -24.95
N LEU A 863 23.91 23.32 -24.57
CA LEU A 863 22.55 23.28 -24.06
C LEU A 863 21.56 23.42 -25.22
N LYS A 864 20.26 23.23 -24.96
CA LYS A 864 19.23 23.50 -25.97
C LYS A 864 19.36 24.97 -26.42
N PRO A 865 19.28 25.30 -27.74
CA PRO A 865 19.52 26.65 -28.23
C PRO A 865 18.60 27.73 -27.66
N SER A 866 17.43 27.35 -27.15
CA SER A 866 16.49 28.26 -26.50
C SER A 866 16.72 28.41 -24.99
N THR A 867 17.68 27.69 -24.39
CA THR A 867 17.88 27.68 -22.93
C THR A 867 18.48 28.99 -22.43
N THR A 868 17.72 29.77 -21.67
CA THR A 868 18.15 31.00 -20.98
C THR A 868 18.42 30.77 -19.49
N GLU A 869 17.90 29.70 -18.89
CA GLU A 869 18.12 29.38 -17.47
C GLU A 869 18.54 27.91 -17.31
N VAL A 870 19.62 27.66 -16.55
CA VAL A 870 20.13 26.30 -16.31
C VAL A 870 20.33 26.00 -14.83
N TYR A 871 19.90 24.82 -14.41
CA TYR A 871 19.92 24.37 -13.03
C TYR A 871 20.63 23.03 -12.89
N PHE A 872 21.59 22.96 -11.97
CA PHE A 872 22.28 21.75 -11.55
C PHE A 872 21.89 21.49 -10.09
N LEU A 873 21.18 20.38 -9.85
CA LEU A 873 20.57 20.05 -8.57
C LEU A 873 21.13 18.71 -8.09
N ASN A 874 21.75 18.68 -6.91
CA ASN A 874 22.34 17.46 -6.33
C ASN A 874 23.40 16.79 -7.21
N SER A 875 23.95 17.49 -8.22
CA SER A 875 24.94 16.93 -9.16
C SER A 875 26.26 16.57 -8.48
N GLN A 876 27.14 15.87 -9.19
CA GLN A 876 28.47 15.45 -8.71
C GLN A 876 29.56 16.25 -9.44
N ILE A 877 29.31 17.52 -9.73
CA ILE A 877 30.21 18.39 -10.48
C ILE A 877 31.21 18.95 -9.49
N GLU A 878 32.43 18.41 -9.46
CA GLU A 878 33.45 18.83 -8.50
C GLU A 878 34.12 20.16 -8.87
N THR A 879 34.24 20.46 -10.17
CA THR A 879 34.92 21.65 -10.67
C THR A 879 34.11 22.30 -11.79
N ILE A 880 33.99 23.63 -11.78
CA ILE A 880 33.48 24.40 -12.92
C ILE A 880 34.69 24.81 -13.80
N PRO A 881 34.92 24.15 -14.95
CA PRO A 881 36.11 24.37 -15.76
C PRO A 881 36.08 25.70 -16.51
N LYS A 882 37.24 26.17 -16.95
CA LYS A 882 37.38 27.35 -17.80
C LYS A 882 36.52 27.17 -19.06
N LYS A 883 35.77 28.22 -19.45
CA LYS A 883 34.85 28.21 -20.59
C LYS A 883 33.71 27.18 -20.49
N ALA A 884 33.31 26.77 -19.28
CA ALA A 884 32.23 25.80 -19.04
C ALA A 884 30.94 26.09 -19.84
N PHE A 885 30.60 27.37 -20.03
CA PHE A 885 29.38 27.79 -20.69
C PHE A 885 29.61 28.63 -21.96
N PHE A 886 30.82 28.60 -22.53
CA PHE A 886 31.21 29.48 -23.64
C PHE A 886 30.34 29.31 -24.90
N GLU A 887 29.86 28.09 -25.16
CA GLU A 887 28.96 27.77 -26.28
C GLU A 887 27.48 28.16 -25.98
N ASN A 888 27.18 28.73 -24.81
CA ASN A 888 25.82 29.05 -24.35
C ASN A 888 25.69 30.54 -23.93
N PRO A 889 26.03 31.51 -24.80
CA PRO A 889 26.07 32.94 -24.45
C PRO A 889 24.69 33.56 -24.14
N GLN A 890 23.61 32.84 -24.46
CA GLN A 890 22.22 33.27 -24.22
C GLN A 890 21.76 33.10 -22.76
N LEU A 891 22.56 32.46 -21.90
CA LEU A 891 22.17 32.20 -20.51
C LEU A 891 22.04 33.50 -19.70
N GLU A 892 20.91 33.63 -19.02
CA GLU A 892 20.59 34.71 -18.09
C GLU A 892 20.70 34.27 -16.62
N LYS A 893 20.49 32.97 -16.34
CA LYS A 893 20.59 32.41 -14.98
C LYS A 893 21.30 31.06 -14.93
N ILE A 894 22.20 30.89 -13.97
CA ILE A 894 22.88 29.62 -13.68
C ILE A 894 22.75 29.29 -12.19
N GLU A 895 22.29 28.08 -11.87
CA GLU A 895 22.19 27.60 -10.49
C GLU A 895 22.89 26.25 -10.28
N PHE A 896 23.64 26.14 -9.19
CA PHE A 896 24.25 24.92 -8.66
C PHE A 896 23.82 24.75 -7.21
N ILE A 897 22.90 23.82 -6.94
CA ILE A 897 22.38 23.55 -5.60
C ILE A 897 22.83 22.17 -5.18
N GLU A 898 23.52 22.06 -4.04
CA GLU A 898 23.98 20.79 -3.45
C GLU A 898 24.78 19.91 -4.45
N SER A 899 25.52 20.55 -5.35
CA SER A 899 26.06 19.99 -6.59
C SER A 899 27.52 19.53 -6.51
N ASN A 900 28.04 19.39 -5.29
CA ASN A 900 29.42 18.99 -4.96
C ASN A 900 30.54 19.88 -5.53
N VAL A 901 30.24 21.12 -5.91
CA VAL A 901 31.24 22.05 -6.50
C VAL A 901 32.29 22.44 -5.47
N ALA A 902 33.51 21.94 -5.62
CA ALA A 902 34.64 22.20 -4.73
C ALA A 902 35.58 23.30 -5.25
N SER A 903 35.64 23.52 -6.58
CA SER A 903 36.50 24.55 -7.18
C SER A 903 35.91 25.18 -8.45
N ILE A 904 36.37 26.39 -8.79
CA ILE A 904 36.01 27.11 -10.02
C ILE A 904 37.30 27.56 -10.70
N GLU A 905 37.49 27.24 -11.98
CA GLU A 905 38.67 27.66 -12.72
C GLU A 905 38.58 29.12 -13.19
N PRO A 906 39.71 29.86 -13.28
CA PRO A 906 39.74 31.20 -13.87
C PRO A 906 39.20 31.22 -15.30
N GLY A 907 38.17 32.04 -15.56
CA GLY A 907 37.48 32.10 -16.85
C GLY A 907 36.34 31.08 -17.02
N ALA A 908 35.84 30.47 -15.95
CA ALA A 908 34.69 29.57 -15.99
C ALA A 908 33.41 30.19 -16.58
N LEU A 909 33.18 31.48 -16.29
CA LEU A 909 32.01 32.24 -16.75
C LEU A 909 32.33 33.16 -17.96
N GLU A 910 33.46 32.94 -18.62
CA GLU A 910 33.90 33.74 -19.77
C GLU A 910 32.88 33.67 -20.93
N GLY A 911 32.44 34.83 -21.42
CA GLY A 911 31.52 34.95 -22.56
C GLY A 911 30.03 35.08 -22.22
N LEU A 912 29.65 35.01 -20.94
CA LEU A 912 28.26 35.08 -20.49
C LEU A 912 27.73 36.51 -20.29
N VAL A 913 27.75 37.32 -21.35
CA VAL A 913 27.40 38.76 -21.27
C VAL A 913 25.95 39.03 -20.87
N ASN A 914 25.03 38.07 -21.02
CA ASN A 914 23.61 38.22 -20.65
C ASN A 914 23.29 37.75 -19.22
N LEU A 915 24.29 37.26 -18.49
CA LEU A 915 24.07 36.64 -17.18
C LEU A 915 23.63 37.69 -16.16
N LYS A 916 22.45 37.47 -15.58
CA LYS A 916 21.84 38.33 -14.55
C LYS A 916 22.00 37.73 -13.16
N ALA A 917 22.04 36.40 -13.05
CA ALA A 917 22.18 35.73 -11.75
C ALA A 917 23.04 34.46 -11.84
N VAL A 918 23.92 34.31 -10.86
CA VAL A 918 24.69 33.09 -10.60
C VAL A 918 24.51 32.67 -9.15
N GLU A 919 24.04 31.45 -8.93
CA GLU A 919 23.83 30.90 -7.59
C GLU A 919 24.56 29.57 -7.44
N ILE A 920 25.50 29.49 -6.50
CA ILE A 920 26.23 28.28 -6.11
C ILE A 920 25.96 28.09 -4.63
N THR A 921 24.96 27.28 -4.30
CA THR A 921 24.43 27.12 -2.94
C THR A 921 24.65 25.71 -2.42
N GLY A 922 25.17 25.57 -1.19
CA GLY A 922 25.28 24.26 -0.54
C GLY A 922 26.38 23.37 -1.10
N ASN A 923 27.51 23.93 -1.55
CA ASN A 923 28.63 23.19 -2.14
C ASN A 923 29.90 23.28 -1.26
N PRO A 924 30.88 22.36 -1.40
CA PRO A 924 32.13 22.40 -0.65
C PRO A 924 33.15 23.46 -1.18
N LEU A 925 32.68 24.56 -1.77
CA LEU A 925 33.53 25.56 -2.44
C LEU A 925 34.33 26.39 -1.42
N ALA A 926 35.66 26.25 -1.42
CA ALA A 926 36.54 26.84 -0.41
C ALA A 926 37.20 28.18 -0.79
N THR A 927 37.39 28.43 -2.08
CA THR A 927 37.98 29.67 -2.61
C THR A 927 37.33 30.05 -3.94
N ILE A 928 37.41 31.32 -4.32
CA ILE A 928 37.00 31.81 -5.63
C ILE A 928 38.15 32.62 -6.22
N PRO A 929 38.67 32.26 -7.40
CA PRO A 929 39.75 33.02 -8.02
C PRO A 929 39.33 34.45 -8.35
N ALA A 930 40.22 35.41 -8.09
CA ALA A 930 40.04 36.79 -8.54
C ALA A 930 39.80 36.86 -10.06
N GLY A 931 38.80 37.64 -10.47
CA GLY A 931 38.44 37.81 -11.89
C GLY A 931 37.52 36.74 -12.48
N VAL A 932 36.96 35.80 -11.69
CA VAL A 932 35.95 34.84 -12.20
C VAL A 932 34.69 35.53 -12.75
N PHE A 933 34.35 36.70 -12.20
CA PHE A 933 33.20 37.52 -12.60
C PHE A 933 33.57 38.65 -13.55
N LYS A 934 34.81 38.67 -14.06
CA LYS A 934 35.30 39.73 -14.93
C LYS A 934 34.43 39.82 -16.20
N ASP A 935 34.13 41.05 -16.62
CA ASP A 935 33.36 41.37 -17.83
C ASP A 935 31.87 40.93 -17.80
N LEU A 936 31.31 40.60 -16.60
CA LEU A 936 29.88 40.28 -16.40
C LEU A 936 29.05 41.50 -15.97
N GLU A 937 28.99 42.52 -16.83
CA GLU A 937 28.38 43.82 -16.49
C GLU A 937 26.87 43.75 -16.16
N ASN A 938 26.14 42.75 -16.66
CA ASN A 938 24.70 42.59 -16.42
C ASN A 938 24.35 41.83 -15.14
N LEU A 939 25.36 41.37 -14.39
CA LEU A 939 25.15 40.54 -13.21
C LEU A 939 24.51 41.37 -12.09
N GLN A 940 23.35 40.93 -11.61
CA GLN A 940 22.57 41.58 -10.57
C GLN A 940 22.62 40.83 -9.23
N THR A 941 22.76 39.50 -9.28
CA THR A 941 22.72 38.65 -8.09
C THR A 941 23.84 37.63 -8.09
N ILE A 942 24.58 37.59 -6.99
CA ILE A 942 25.63 36.60 -6.72
C ILE A 942 25.24 35.81 -5.46
N GLY A 943 24.85 34.55 -5.65
CA GLY A 943 24.53 33.62 -4.59
C GLY A 943 25.68 32.67 -4.31
N LEU A 944 26.32 32.77 -3.14
CA LEU A 944 27.43 31.92 -2.70
C LEU A 944 27.20 31.38 -1.27
N LYS A 945 25.93 31.25 -0.86
CA LYS A 945 25.55 30.86 0.49
C LYS A 945 25.78 29.37 0.77
N ASN A 946 26.03 29.04 2.04
CA ASN A 946 26.25 27.67 2.50
C ASN A 946 27.40 26.97 1.75
N ASN A 947 28.55 27.63 1.58
CA ASN A 947 29.77 27.01 1.06
C ASN A 947 30.88 26.97 2.13
N LYS A 948 32.15 26.90 1.72
CA LYS A 948 33.34 26.76 2.56
C LYS A 948 34.35 27.88 2.39
N LEU A 949 33.90 29.04 1.89
CA LEU A 949 34.77 30.19 1.60
C LEU A 949 35.45 30.70 2.88
N ARG A 950 36.77 30.96 2.82
CA ARG A 950 37.58 31.44 3.96
C ARG A 950 38.06 32.88 3.85
N ASN A 951 38.51 33.27 2.66
CA ASN A 951 39.06 34.61 2.42
C ASN A 951 38.35 35.28 1.25
N LEU A 952 38.15 36.60 1.34
CA LEU A 952 37.73 37.44 0.22
C LEU A 952 38.89 38.38 -0.14
N GLU A 953 39.45 38.18 -1.34
CA GLU A 953 40.59 38.94 -1.86
C GLU A 953 40.16 40.23 -2.55
N LYS A 954 41.03 41.24 -2.52
CA LYS A 954 40.84 42.49 -3.26
C LYS A 954 40.79 42.21 -4.76
N GLY A 955 39.72 42.67 -5.41
CA GLY A 955 39.50 42.49 -6.85
C GLY A 955 38.63 41.29 -7.21
N LEU A 956 38.11 40.53 -6.24
CA LEU A 956 37.14 39.44 -6.49
C LEU A 956 35.90 39.92 -7.26
N PHE A 957 35.38 41.10 -6.91
CA PHE A 957 34.19 41.72 -7.52
C PHE A 957 34.52 42.90 -8.45
N GLN A 958 35.73 42.94 -8.99
CA GLN A 958 36.19 44.04 -9.83
C GLN A 958 35.28 44.22 -11.07
N GLY A 959 34.86 45.46 -11.34
CA GLY A 959 34.03 45.84 -12.49
C GLY A 959 32.52 45.61 -12.35
N LEU A 960 32.04 45.07 -11.23
CA LEU A 960 30.64 44.63 -11.08
C LEU A 960 29.68 45.75 -10.58
N LYS A 961 29.52 46.80 -11.37
CA LYS A 961 28.74 47.99 -10.96
C LYS A 961 27.24 47.75 -10.78
N ASN A 962 26.66 46.75 -11.42
CA ASN A 962 25.20 46.52 -11.45
C ASN A 962 24.71 45.46 -10.45
N VAL A 963 25.61 44.90 -9.63
CA VAL A 963 25.23 43.92 -8.62
C VAL A 963 24.41 44.58 -7.52
N ILE A 964 23.21 44.06 -7.29
CA ILE A 964 22.24 44.55 -6.29
C ILE A 964 22.33 43.70 -5.02
N GLU A 965 22.62 42.39 -5.17
CA GLU A 965 22.60 41.44 -4.06
C GLU A 965 23.77 40.47 -4.09
N ILE A 966 24.44 40.34 -2.94
CA ILE A 966 25.49 39.33 -2.68
C ILE A 966 25.12 38.52 -1.45
N GLN A 967 24.98 37.20 -1.62
CA GLN A 967 24.68 36.24 -0.56
C GLN A 967 25.92 35.41 -0.21
N LEU A 968 26.57 35.69 0.92
CA LEU A 968 27.77 34.99 1.42
C LEU A 968 27.55 34.30 2.78
N HIS A 969 26.30 34.17 3.22
CA HIS A 969 25.99 33.63 4.54
C HIS A 969 26.22 32.11 4.63
N GLY A 970 26.62 31.63 5.81
CA GLY A 970 26.88 30.21 6.05
C GLY A 970 28.19 29.72 5.43
N ASN A 971 29.23 30.55 5.40
CA ASN A 971 30.58 30.21 4.94
C ASN A 971 31.56 30.15 6.13
N GLU A 972 32.87 30.02 5.87
CA GLU A 972 33.93 29.98 6.87
C GLU A 972 34.81 31.25 6.83
N ILE A 973 34.24 32.39 6.40
CA ILE A 973 35.02 33.60 6.09
C ILE A 973 35.61 34.18 7.37
N ASP A 974 36.94 34.25 7.49
CA ASP A 974 37.65 34.83 8.65
C ASP A 974 38.47 36.08 8.28
N GLN A 975 38.84 36.25 7.01
CA GLN A 975 39.55 37.42 6.49
C GLN A 975 38.85 38.04 5.26
N ILE A 976 38.72 39.37 5.27
CA ILE A 976 38.26 40.18 4.14
C ILE A 976 39.31 41.26 3.89
N GLU A 977 39.90 41.28 2.70
CA GLU A 977 40.91 42.29 2.35
C GLU A 977 40.29 43.68 2.17
N GLU A 978 41.03 44.72 2.55
CA GLU A 978 40.59 46.10 2.40
C GLU A 978 40.41 46.46 0.91
N GLY A 979 39.24 47.02 0.59
CA GLY A 979 38.85 47.38 -0.76
C GLY A 979 38.21 46.27 -1.58
N THR A 980 37.87 45.12 -0.97
CA THR A 980 37.16 44.01 -1.64
C THR A 980 35.83 44.44 -2.29
N PHE A 981 35.11 45.39 -1.67
CA PHE A 981 33.77 45.82 -2.10
C PHE A 981 33.75 47.21 -2.79
N ASP A 982 34.91 47.84 -3.00
CA ASP A 982 35.02 49.26 -3.39
C ASP A 982 34.31 49.65 -4.70
N GLU A 983 34.17 48.71 -5.64
CA GLU A 983 33.62 48.96 -6.98
C GLU A 983 32.12 48.61 -7.11
N LEU A 984 31.47 48.17 -6.02
CA LEU A 984 30.07 47.72 -6.01
C LEU A 984 29.08 48.88 -5.79
N GLU A 985 29.05 49.83 -6.72
CA GLU A 985 28.31 51.10 -6.62
C GLU A 985 26.77 50.95 -6.40
N ASN A 986 26.16 49.87 -6.91
CA ASN A 986 24.71 49.62 -6.81
C ASN A 986 24.31 48.56 -5.78
N LEU A 987 25.24 48.09 -4.93
CA LEU A 987 24.93 47.04 -3.98
C LEU A 987 23.95 47.52 -2.91
N GLU A 988 22.78 46.89 -2.86
CA GLU A 988 21.73 47.19 -1.88
C GLU A 988 21.72 46.18 -0.73
N ARG A 989 22.08 44.92 -1.01
CA ARG A 989 21.95 43.80 -0.05
C ARG A 989 23.22 42.97 0.02
N LEU A 990 23.87 43.00 1.19
CA LEU A 990 25.07 42.22 1.50
C LEU A 990 24.81 41.31 2.71
N HIS A 991 24.90 39.99 2.49
CA HIS A 991 24.66 38.98 3.52
C HIS A 991 25.94 38.25 3.90
N LEU A 992 26.56 38.62 5.04
CA LEU A 992 27.79 38.04 5.59
C LEU A 992 27.56 37.26 6.91
N ALA A 993 26.31 37.01 7.29
CA ALA A 993 25.96 36.32 8.52
C ALA A 993 26.45 34.86 8.54
N LYS A 994 26.65 34.27 9.73
CA LYS A 994 27.12 32.88 9.90
C LYS A 994 28.48 32.64 9.22
N ASN A 995 29.50 33.39 9.65
CA ASN A 995 30.89 33.31 9.19
C ASN A 995 31.86 33.39 10.41
N ASN A 996 33.17 33.45 10.19
CA ASN A 996 34.20 33.48 11.23
C ASN A 996 34.90 34.86 11.36
N ILE A 997 34.26 35.95 10.92
CA ILE A 997 34.88 37.28 10.86
C ILE A 997 35.13 37.78 12.29
N SER A 998 36.40 38.04 12.63
CA SER A 998 36.82 38.46 13.99
C SER A 998 37.03 39.97 14.14
N SER A 999 37.33 40.65 13.03
CA SER A 999 37.47 42.10 12.95
C SER A 999 37.10 42.60 11.55
N VAL A 1000 36.77 43.88 11.45
CA VAL A 1000 36.46 44.59 10.19
C VAL A 1000 37.22 45.91 10.20
N SER A 1001 37.82 46.30 9.08
CA SER A 1001 38.53 47.58 8.96
C SER A 1001 37.55 48.75 8.91
N THR A 1002 38.01 49.94 9.33
CA THR A 1002 37.21 51.18 9.35
C THR A 1002 36.63 51.55 7.99
N ASP A 1003 37.35 51.26 6.91
CA ASP A 1003 36.96 51.72 5.57
C ASP A 1003 36.26 50.65 4.72
N LEU A 1004 36.04 49.44 5.26
CA LEU A 1004 35.60 48.27 4.48
C LEU A 1004 34.27 48.47 3.72
N PHE A 1005 33.34 49.25 4.29
CA PHE A 1005 32.03 49.52 3.69
C PHE A 1005 31.86 50.98 3.24
N SER A 1006 32.89 51.82 3.42
CA SER A 1006 32.83 53.28 3.25
C SER A 1006 32.36 53.74 1.87
N LYS A 1007 32.58 52.93 0.83
CA LYS A 1007 32.23 53.23 -0.57
C LYS A 1007 30.88 52.66 -1.04
N LEU A 1008 30.17 51.91 -0.20
CA LEU A 1008 28.90 51.24 -0.56
C LEU A 1008 27.67 52.16 -0.35
N ALA A 1009 27.58 53.24 -1.14
CA ALA A 1009 26.59 54.31 -0.92
C ALA A 1009 25.10 53.89 -1.02
N LYS A 1010 24.78 52.75 -1.66
CA LYS A 1010 23.41 52.24 -1.81
C LYS A 1010 23.07 51.08 -0.87
N LEU A 1011 23.97 50.69 0.03
CA LEU A 1011 23.77 49.54 0.89
C LEU A 1011 22.62 49.79 1.86
N GLN A 1012 21.52 49.04 1.70
CA GLN A 1012 20.33 49.12 2.54
C GLN A 1012 20.30 48.01 3.59
N THR A 1013 20.85 46.84 3.26
CA THR A 1013 20.83 45.66 4.13
C THR A 1013 22.24 45.10 4.26
N LEU A 1014 22.78 45.14 5.47
CA LEU A 1014 24.00 44.47 5.86
C LEU A 1014 23.69 43.44 6.96
N ARG A 1015 23.96 42.16 6.72
CA ARG A 1015 23.79 41.11 7.74
C ARG A 1015 25.15 40.60 8.19
N LEU A 1016 25.51 40.83 9.46
CA LEU A 1016 26.78 40.43 10.07
C LEU A 1016 26.62 39.52 11.31
N TYR A 1017 25.40 39.16 11.70
CA TYR A 1017 25.15 38.32 12.90
C TYR A 1017 25.78 36.92 12.77
N GLU A 1018 26.01 36.26 13.90
CA GLU A 1018 26.69 34.95 13.96
C GLU A 1018 28.10 34.98 13.33
N ASN A 1019 28.89 36.00 13.69
CA ASN A 1019 30.33 36.14 13.43
C ASN A 1019 31.10 36.26 14.76
N GLN A 1020 32.44 36.37 14.73
CA GLN A 1020 33.32 36.46 15.90
C GLN A 1020 33.78 37.90 16.23
N LEU A 1021 33.02 38.91 15.82
CA LEU A 1021 33.39 40.32 15.98
C LEU A 1021 33.51 40.69 17.47
N THR A 1022 34.71 41.09 17.88
CA THR A 1022 34.99 41.54 19.27
C THR A 1022 34.75 43.04 19.48
N SER A 1023 34.82 43.81 18.39
CA SER A 1023 34.50 45.24 18.36
C SER A 1023 34.09 45.63 16.93
N VAL A 1024 33.31 46.71 16.82
CA VAL A 1024 32.98 47.35 15.54
C VAL A 1024 33.57 48.76 15.60
N PRO A 1025 34.44 49.17 14.66
CA PRO A 1025 34.99 50.52 14.65
C PRO A 1025 33.88 51.58 14.60
N GLU A 1026 34.00 52.64 15.41
CA GLU A 1026 32.99 53.73 15.48
C GLU A 1026 32.72 54.37 14.12
N ASP A 1027 33.72 54.37 13.24
CA ASP A 1027 33.72 55.05 11.95
C ASP A 1027 33.38 54.14 10.76
N ILE A 1028 33.01 52.87 10.98
CA ILE A 1028 32.81 51.87 9.91
C ILE A 1028 31.72 52.25 8.88
N PHE A 1029 30.84 53.19 9.25
CA PHE A 1029 29.74 53.68 8.42
C PHE A 1029 29.84 55.18 8.10
N LEU A 1030 30.99 55.83 8.25
CA LEU A 1030 31.19 57.27 7.92
C LEU A 1030 31.14 57.61 6.40
N GLY A 1031 30.39 56.84 5.62
CA GLY A 1031 29.94 57.18 4.27
C GLY A 1031 28.62 57.97 4.26
N PRO A 1032 28.15 58.49 3.12
CA PRO A 1032 27.16 59.57 3.05
C PRO A 1032 25.72 59.27 3.52
N VAL A 1033 25.42 58.13 4.16
CA VAL A 1033 24.04 57.75 4.48
C VAL A 1033 23.95 57.03 5.83
N LEU A 1034 23.96 57.80 6.92
CA LEU A 1034 23.28 57.44 8.16
C LEU A 1034 22.66 58.70 8.79
N GLN A 1035 21.48 59.08 8.30
CA GLN A 1035 20.53 59.87 9.08
C GLN A 1035 19.33 58.99 9.42
N GLN A 1036 19.44 58.25 10.52
CA GLN A 1036 18.47 58.10 11.62
C GLN A 1036 18.84 56.86 12.46
N PRO A 1037 18.66 56.94 13.79
CA PRO A 1037 19.29 56.05 14.77
C PRO A 1037 18.79 54.61 14.75
#